data_AF-A0A662Y7F2-F1
#
_entry.id   AF-A0A662Y7F2-F1
#
_cell.length_a   1.000
_cell.length_b   1.000
_cell.length_c   1.000
_cell.angle_alpha   90.00
_cell.angle_beta   90.00
_cell.angle_gamma   90.00
#
_symmetry.space_group_name_H-M   'P 1'
#
loop_
_entity.id
_entity.type
_entity.pdbx_description
1 polymer ?
#
loop_
_entity_poly.entity_id
_entity_poly.type
_entity_poly.pdbx_seq_one_letter_code
_entity_poly.pdbx_strand_id
1 'polypeptide(L)'
;MDGKQSGHFLSEAVPPIAGGAAFATQKPGSLCLNLEVYQSEEKKLTIIQQRTAVLPLVDWAVRSKVAALCVIAGCDDMLRHDPNMMRCDRPIRTIYSADATQVDAALLSRFAGLTTSSEAASAGSPAAQEAAEATSNDQWAPIRGAGMAPLLHAACDEQNLPFVAWVMPCAEGDNVPDAVAMATQLLKSLRLAPKPSSAADPVATHPAMAPMLPFAFPPSWSQLFGRGPDVLELAKALEQVTAQRTKLLSKSASQPLAPLVPLDRPPGRDSFSDVLLCDCGEELRPADERTHSQFDCSLRLIRCIRPGCSQLFPAWTRELHEQRDCRFVRHSKQLLRDREDGDAPVECELCHETRFVIRKRHLARHQLYMCVKRPVACRFAPWGCDQKVPLDEQQAHEANDCVVAERRRKIAADALLVNEEVVCEWCQQTVKKRKLLDHQEDHCPERERPCPNSVNGCKEWVPVGKVDEHLRSECSVTQERDTLAARAREKNAVVTCPECGLAVRLRYLPRHYRDECVSRVVACKNAAHGCRARLRWRDRHLHEDFMTLTRDRSMLQFQTGGDAFISVSGPSPQASQAASGGEKDLSPPWSAEYFLWMVDAGEEILSLLKSSVALTETVAVATHENKQWQAKADACKQKLKELKQKRKHKASGKGHAAAISGEDLSASAKELAEDFNAAEQGLLATRKALALAKGWVQLNVTEAKRIFDLEVRDESAKQAVRVAISEQTAQLLQGEPRLVQLLPGPELTPLSDLEAWAQHVASGSQSNDGKEEQQRKAAEQSKLLKKRGELQTLLTALDPEDPDSQRLQRRYERELEKADAKLALVSENKPTQLLERCGRHIIASSARNVISLVAGAKGEIAFYRPSGAKAARDVSFQTRLERNRWNHVVFSAGAKELSLFVNGELKTIRRGVFDLPMSHIGTREKAESFQGFVQEIRYWKECRSRQQIQQYASSILSVAKCKSLVGYWTFEEGMGDLVDDMALRRPRSACFSTQWVLYDSPAVRKRFGIPPTPSLRDQTSCVINQRLKLLAQRARDRDLDMVPCRQLCEQLVAFRQLERHHRLECVNRVVVCREFGCEQLYRFAEEAQHLRTTCEPHKYRDELVRRYTEKQELTDCILNCGQQLQKRFLTHHCHHDCVNRLIVCPWADCQETVVAHALETHLARECQSQTREAQRQLVANARRRQAAKDSAVPEEADKEKAMQQDRAD
;
A
#
# COMPACT_ATOMS: atom_id res chain seq x y z
N MET A 1 25.91 -21.36 -6.49
CA MET A 1 25.50 -21.11 -7.89
C MET A 1 25.70 -19.63 -8.10
N ASP A 2 26.73 -19.27 -8.88
CA ASP A 2 27.18 -17.88 -8.96
C ASP A 2 26.66 -17.26 -10.25
N GLY A 3 25.39 -16.85 -10.25
CA GLY A 3 24.81 -16.08 -11.35
C GLY A 3 25.34 -14.65 -11.31
N LYS A 4 25.97 -14.19 -12.40
CA LYS A 4 26.40 -12.80 -12.53
C LYS A 4 25.26 -11.96 -13.11
N GLN A 5 25.04 -10.77 -12.56
CA GLN A 5 24.10 -9.80 -13.12
C GLN A 5 24.61 -9.36 -14.50
N SER A 6 23.87 -9.67 -15.55
CA SER A 6 24.24 -9.39 -16.95
C SER A 6 23.58 -8.12 -17.50
N GLY A 7 22.47 -7.68 -16.92
CA GLY A 7 21.75 -6.49 -17.40
C GLY A 7 20.36 -6.32 -16.77
N HIS A 8 19.56 -5.42 -17.35
CA HIS A 8 18.18 -5.18 -16.97
C HIS A 8 17.34 -4.90 -18.22
N PHE A 9 16.02 -5.15 -18.13
CA PHE A 9 15.08 -4.70 -19.17
C PHE A 9 14.49 -3.35 -18.78
N LEU A 10 14.52 -2.40 -19.73
CA LEU A 10 13.82 -1.13 -19.62
C LEU A 10 12.52 -1.23 -20.43
N SER A 11 11.39 -1.01 -19.78
CA SER A 11 10.08 -0.97 -20.44
C SER A 11 9.21 0.10 -19.77
N GLU A 12 8.60 0.97 -20.58
CA GLU A 12 7.65 1.99 -20.14
C GLU A 12 6.29 1.39 -19.75
N ALA A 13 6.03 0.14 -20.12
CA ALA A 13 4.79 -0.57 -19.80
C ALA A 13 4.75 -1.09 -18.35
N VAL A 14 5.77 -0.79 -17.54
CA VAL A 14 6.00 -1.34 -16.21
C VAL A 14 6.11 -0.21 -15.20
N PRO A 15 5.43 -0.27 -14.04
CA PRO A 15 5.64 0.70 -12.99
C PRO A 15 7.13 0.73 -12.58
N PRO A 16 7.85 1.85 -12.67
CA PRO A 16 9.26 1.93 -12.31
C PRO A 16 9.46 1.65 -10.81
N ILE A 17 10.28 0.63 -10.47
CA ILE A 17 10.73 0.35 -9.11
C ILE A 17 12.25 0.52 -9.00
N ALA A 18 12.68 1.15 -7.92
CA ALA A 18 14.07 1.23 -7.51
C ALA A 18 14.16 0.92 -6.00
N GLY A 19 15.09 0.04 -5.62
CA GLY A 19 15.31 -0.33 -4.22
C GLY A 19 16.78 -0.53 -3.89
N GLY A 20 17.11 -0.70 -2.60
CA GLY A 20 18.46 -1.09 -2.18
C GLY A 20 18.80 -2.54 -2.56
N ALA A 21 20.08 -2.91 -2.38
CA ALA A 21 20.59 -4.25 -2.66
C ALA A 21 19.72 -5.34 -2.01
N ALA A 22 19.18 -6.24 -2.83
CA ALA A 22 18.30 -7.32 -2.41
C ALA A 22 19.09 -8.58 -2.00
N PHE A 23 20.25 -8.81 -2.60
CA PHE A 23 21.11 -9.98 -2.36
C PHE A 23 22.42 -9.59 -1.66
N ALA A 24 22.95 -10.49 -0.82
CA ALA A 24 24.20 -10.25 -0.09
C ALA A 24 25.44 -10.11 -1.01
N THR A 25 25.35 -10.59 -2.25
CA THR A 25 26.40 -10.55 -3.27
C THR A 25 26.43 -9.25 -4.07
N GLN A 26 25.43 -8.38 -3.92
CA GLN A 26 25.37 -7.09 -4.59
C GLN A 26 26.24 -6.04 -3.88
N LYS A 27 26.85 -5.11 -4.65
CA LYS A 27 27.69 -4.05 -4.07
C LYS A 27 26.84 -3.10 -3.19
N PRO A 28 27.33 -2.65 -2.03
CA PRO A 28 26.67 -1.62 -1.25
C PRO A 28 26.40 -0.37 -2.12
N GLY A 29 25.14 0.00 -2.30
CA GLY A 29 24.71 1.13 -3.14
C GLY A 29 24.22 0.76 -4.55
N SER A 30 24.22 -0.52 -4.94
CA SER A 30 23.57 -0.94 -6.19
C SER A 30 22.04 -0.76 -6.11
N LEU A 31 21.46 -0.13 -7.13
CA LEU A 31 20.01 -0.04 -7.27
C LEU A 31 19.44 -1.34 -7.82
N CYS A 32 18.42 -1.85 -7.14
CA CYS A 32 17.62 -2.94 -7.65
C CYS A 32 16.49 -2.41 -8.54
N LEU A 33 16.37 -2.97 -9.75
CA LEU A 33 15.40 -2.53 -10.76
C LEU A 33 14.25 -3.54 -10.94
N ASN A 34 13.26 -3.18 -11.77
CA ASN A 34 12.04 -3.96 -12.05
C ASN A 34 12.32 -5.37 -12.60
N LEU A 35 13.19 -5.45 -13.60
CA LEU A 35 13.49 -6.64 -14.38
C LEU A 35 15.00 -6.78 -14.51
N GLU A 36 15.60 -7.68 -13.74
CA GLU A 36 17.04 -7.93 -13.73
C GLU A 36 17.36 -9.28 -14.37
N VAL A 37 18.39 -9.30 -15.21
CA VAL A 37 18.82 -10.50 -15.93
C VAL A 37 20.11 -11.01 -15.31
N TYR A 38 20.06 -12.25 -14.85
CA TYR A 38 21.19 -12.98 -14.29
C TYR A 38 21.56 -14.11 -15.25
N GLN A 39 22.83 -14.21 -15.61
CA GLN A 39 23.31 -15.24 -16.52
C GLN A 39 24.38 -16.11 -15.86
N SER A 40 24.32 -17.40 -16.16
CA SER A 40 25.35 -18.38 -15.83
C SER A 40 25.85 -19.01 -17.12
N GLU A 41 27.03 -18.59 -17.57
CA GLU A 41 27.68 -19.15 -18.77
C GLU A 41 28.00 -20.64 -18.61
N GLU A 42 28.43 -21.06 -17.41
CA GLU A 42 28.79 -22.45 -17.11
C GLU A 42 27.60 -23.41 -17.25
N LYS A 43 26.38 -22.96 -16.89
CA LYS A 43 25.16 -23.77 -16.92
C LYS A 43 24.25 -23.44 -18.09
N LYS A 44 24.63 -22.51 -18.98
CA LYS A 44 23.81 -21.98 -20.09
C LYS A 44 22.40 -21.59 -19.61
N LEU A 45 22.32 -20.94 -18.44
CA LEU A 45 21.06 -20.59 -17.79
C LEU A 45 20.93 -19.08 -17.67
N THR A 46 19.80 -18.55 -18.12
CA THR A 46 19.42 -17.14 -17.93
C THR A 46 18.21 -17.09 -17.01
N ILE A 47 18.34 -16.36 -15.90
CA ILE A 47 17.30 -16.17 -14.89
C ILE A 47 16.87 -14.70 -14.95
N ILE A 48 15.57 -14.47 -15.11
CA ILE A 48 14.97 -13.14 -15.10
C ILE A 48 14.24 -12.98 -13.77
N GLN A 49 14.72 -12.06 -12.94
CA GLN A 49 14.05 -11.71 -11.70
C GLN A 49 13.07 -10.57 -11.95
N GLN A 50 11.79 -10.83 -11.69
CA GLN A 50 10.69 -9.90 -11.90
C GLN A 50 10.13 -9.40 -10.57
N ARG A 51 9.99 -8.08 -10.41
CA ARG A 51 9.45 -7.45 -9.18
C ARG A 51 8.08 -6.78 -9.37
N THR A 52 7.67 -6.55 -10.62
CA THR A 52 6.40 -5.92 -11.02
C THR A 52 5.84 -6.63 -12.27
N ALA A 53 4.53 -6.60 -12.51
CA ALA A 53 3.86 -7.36 -13.59
C ALA A 53 4.08 -6.71 -14.98
N VAL A 54 4.50 -7.49 -16.00
CA VAL A 54 4.87 -7.00 -17.37
C VAL A 54 4.76 -8.05 -18.48
N LEU A 55 4.19 -7.67 -19.64
CA LEU A 55 4.35 -8.28 -20.98
C LEU A 55 5.15 -7.29 -21.88
N PRO A 56 6.07 -7.67 -22.82
CA PRO A 56 6.21 -8.95 -23.54
C PRO A 56 7.65 -9.55 -23.53
N LEU A 57 7.87 -10.68 -22.85
CA LEU A 57 9.17 -11.38 -22.77
C LEU A 57 9.43 -12.36 -23.93
N VAL A 58 8.37 -12.79 -24.63
CA VAL A 58 8.44 -13.82 -25.67
C VAL A 58 9.21 -13.31 -26.90
N ASP A 59 8.95 -12.08 -27.35
CA ASP A 59 9.67 -11.46 -28.47
C ASP A 59 11.18 -11.41 -28.22
N TRP A 60 11.59 -11.09 -26.99
CA TRP A 60 13.00 -11.10 -26.62
C TRP A 60 13.57 -12.52 -26.63
N ALA A 61 12.83 -13.50 -26.11
CA ALA A 61 13.27 -14.90 -26.07
C ALA A 61 13.49 -15.47 -27.47
N VAL A 62 12.58 -15.16 -28.41
CA VAL A 62 12.70 -15.52 -29.83
C VAL A 62 13.90 -14.83 -30.48
N ARG A 63 14.05 -13.51 -30.31
CA ARG A 63 15.21 -12.76 -30.85
C ARG A 63 16.55 -13.22 -30.28
N SER A 64 16.55 -13.64 -29.02
CA SER A 64 17.74 -14.11 -28.31
C SER A 64 18.01 -15.61 -28.49
N LYS A 65 17.20 -16.31 -29.30
CA LYS A 65 17.32 -17.75 -29.59
C LYS A 65 17.34 -18.61 -28.32
N VAL A 66 16.48 -18.29 -27.36
CA VAL A 66 16.31 -19.08 -26.13
C VAL A 66 15.72 -20.44 -26.50
N ALA A 67 16.30 -21.53 -25.99
CA ALA A 67 15.89 -22.90 -26.34
C ALA A 67 14.53 -23.30 -25.75
N ALA A 68 14.19 -22.81 -24.55
CA ALA A 68 12.89 -22.99 -23.92
C ALA A 68 12.64 -21.88 -22.89
N LEU A 69 11.39 -21.41 -22.80
CA LEU A 69 10.95 -20.48 -21.77
C LEU A 69 10.34 -21.25 -20.60
N CYS A 70 11.00 -21.20 -19.45
CA CYS A 70 10.55 -21.89 -18.24
C CYS A 70 10.00 -20.89 -17.21
N VAL A 71 8.76 -21.09 -16.74
CA VAL A 71 8.08 -20.21 -15.79
C VAL A 71 7.84 -20.92 -14.45
N ILE A 72 8.13 -20.22 -13.36
CA ILE A 72 7.84 -20.66 -11.99
C ILE A 72 6.66 -19.81 -11.49
N ALA A 73 5.55 -20.45 -11.15
CA ALA A 73 4.35 -19.75 -10.71
C ALA A 73 3.75 -20.38 -9.45
N GLY A 74 3.17 -19.53 -8.59
CA GLY A 74 2.21 -19.96 -7.57
C GLY A 74 0.80 -19.93 -8.16
N CYS A 75 -0.06 -20.87 -7.79
CA CYS A 75 -1.50 -20.80 -8.04
C CYS A 75 -2.26 -20.65 -6.72
N ASP A 76 -3.39 -19.96 -6.78
CA ASP A 76 -4.17 -19.60 -5.60
C ASP A 76 -4.94 -20.81 -5.04
N ASP A 77 -4.69 -21.14 -3.77
CA ASP A 77 -5.38 -22.19 -3.02
C ASP A 77 -5.99 -21.64 -1.72
N MET A 78 -7.03 -20.81 -1.88
CA MET A 78 -7.81 -20.16 -0.79
C MET A 78 -8.49 -21.15 0.19
N LEU A 79 -8.37 -22.47 -0.01
CA LEU A 79 -9.01 -23.51 0.78
C LEU A 79 -8.03 -24.65 1.15
N ARG A 80 -6.79 -24.34 1.53
CA ARG A 80 -5.87 -25.32 2.11
C ARG A 80 -6.54 -26.03 3.31
N HIS A 81 -6.82 -27.33 3.18
CA HIS A 81 -7.22 -28.18 4.30
C HIS A 81 -5.98 -28.60 5.11
N ASP A 82 -6.09 -28.59 6.45
CA ASP A 82 -5.03 -28.95 7.42
C ASP A 82 -4.22 -30.23 7.10
N PRO A 83 -4.76 -31.31 6.49
CA PRO A 83 -3.97 -32.50 6.15
C PRO A 83 -2.89 -32.25 5.09
N ASN A 84 -3.02 -31.22 4.26
CA ASN A 84 -2.02 -30.86 3.24
C ASN A 84 -0.86 -30.03 3.82
N MET A 85 -0.99 -29.48 5.03
CA MET A 85 0.11 -28.85 5.77
C MET A 85 1.08 -29.88 6.38
N MET A 86 0.64 -31.12 6.59
CA MET A 86 1.41 -32.17 7.29
C MET A 86 2.06 -33.21 6.36
N ARG A 87 1.83 -33.14 5.04
CA ARG A 87 2.50 -34.02 4.07
C ARG A 87 3.85 -33.42 3.67
N CYS A 88 4.90 -34.24 3.67
CA CYS A 88 6.22 -33.86 3.15
C CYS A 88 6.22 -33.64 1.63
N ASP A 89 5.20 -34.12 0.91
CA ASP A 89 5.10 -34.02 -0.54
C ASP A 89 4.17 -32.87 -0.93
N ARG A 90 4.76 -31.71 -1.27
CA ARG A 90 4.04 -30.55 -1.81
C ARG A 90 3.87 -30.74 -3.33
N PRO A 91 2.64 -30.79 -3.87
CA PRO A 91 2.43 -31.14 -5.29
C PRO A 91 2.83 -29.98 -6.21
N ILE A 92 3.80 -30.20 -7.10
CA ILE A 92 4.15 -29.28 -8.20
C ILE A 92 3.49 -29.79 -9.47
N ARG A 93 2.68 -28.96 -10.13
CA ARG A 93 2.12 -29.28 -11.46
C ARG A 93 3.06 -28.77 -12.54
N THR A 94 3.31 -29.60 -13.55
CA THR A 94 4.11 -29.20 -14.73
C THR A 94 3.16 -29.06 -15.92
N ILE A 95 3.24 -27.93 -16.62
CA ILE A 95 2.45 -27.59 -17.80
C ILE A 95 3.41 -27.34 -18.96
N TYR A 96 3.07 -27.81 -20.15
CA TYR A 96 3.93 -27.70 -21.33
C TYR A 96 3.10 -27.37 -22.58
N SER A 97 3.76 -26.77 -23.57
CA SER A 97 3.17 -26.41 -24.88
C SER A 97 2.58 -27.63 -25.60
N ALA A 98 1.51 -27.41 -26.37
CA ALA A 98 0.69 -28.49 -26.94
C ALA A 98 1.38 -29.36 -28.00
N ASP A 99 2.41 -28.85 -28.69
CA ASP A 99 3.23 -29.66 -29.58
C ASP A 99 4.36 -30.35 -28.80
N ALA A 100 4.13 -31.60 -28.38
CA ALA A 100 5.14 -32.43 -27.74
C ALA A 100 6.38 -32.71 -28.64
N THR A 101 6.31 -32.39 -29.92
CA THR A 101 7.39 -32.46 -30.91
C THR A 101 8.37 -31.27 -30.84
N GLN A 102 7.97 -30.15 -30.22
CA GLN A 102 8.80 -28.93 -30.09
C GLN A 102 9.70 -28.95 -28.85
N VAL A 103 9.43 -29.82 -27.86
CA VAL A 103 10.23 -29.96 -26.63
C VAL A 103 11.04 -31.25 -26.70
N ASP A 104 12.36 -31.16 -26.56
CA ASP A 104 13.25 -32.33 -26.55
C ASP A 104 12.77 -33.39 -25.52
N ALA A 105 12.54 -34.62 -25.97
CA ALA A 105 12.07 -35.73 -25.12
C ALA A 105 13.02 -36.01 -23.95
N ALA A 106 14.31 -35.69 -24.10
CA ALA A 106 15.31 -35.75 -23.04
C ALA A 106 15.08 -34.69 -21.94
N LEU A 107 14.46 -33.55 -22.26
CA LEU A 107 14.09 -32.50 -21.31
C LEU A 107 12.82 -32.92 -20.53
N LEU A 108 11.80 -33.44 -21.20
CA LEU A 108 10.53 -33.88 -20.59
C LEU A 108 10.73 -35.07 -19.63
N SER A 109 11.55 -36.05 -19.99
CA SER A 109 11.87 -37.21 -19.13
C SER A 109 12.56 -36.83 -17.81
N ARG A 110 13.21 -35.64 -17.74
CA ARG A 110 13.82 -35.13 -16.51
C ARG A 110 12.81 -34.62 -15.49
N PHE A 111 11.56 -34.37 -15.91
CA PHE A 111 10.51 -33.80 -15.09
C PHE A 111 9.36 -34.77 -14.78
N ALA A 112 9.40 -36.01 -15.30
CA ALA A 112 8.37 -37.03 -15.08
C ALA A 112 8.13 -37.39 -13.59
N GLY A 113 9.10 -37.13 -12.71
CA GLY A 113 8.98 -37.35 -11.26
C GLY A 113 8.37 -36.18 -10.47
N LEU A 114 8.11 -35.03 -11.10
CA LEU A 114 7.47 -33.86 -10.47
C LEU A 114 5.94 -33.95 -10.52
N THR A 115 5.38 -34.66 -11.50
CA THR A 115 3.94 -34.80 -11.71
C THR A 115 3.36 -35.85 -10.75
N THR A 116 2.82 -35.42 -9.61
CA THR A 116 1.91 -36.28 -8.83
C THR A 116 0.59 -36.39 -9.58
N SER A 117 0.46 -37.42 -10.41
CA SER A 117 -0.80 -37.82 -11.04
C SER A 117 -1.84 -38.13 -9.96
N SER A 118 -2.89 -37.31 -9.89
CA SER A 118 -4.16 -37.70 -9.28
C SER A 118 -4.90 -38.67 -10.23
N GLU A 119 -4.27 -39.79 -10.55
CA GLU A 119 -4.84 -40.92 -11.30
C GLU A 119 -4.60 -42.25 -10.56
N ALA A 120 -4.65 -42.20 -9.23
CA ALA A 120 -4.79 -43.39 -8.40
C ALA A 120 -6.19 -43.42 -7.77
N ALA A 121 -7.22 -43.47 -8.62
CA ALA A 121 -8.56 -43.89 -8.23
C ALA A 121 -9.23 -44.64 -9.40
N SER A 122 -9.40 -45.95 -9.19
CA SER A 122 -10.24 -46.90 -9.94
C SER A 122 -10.00 -47.05 -11.45
N ALA A 123 -9.24 -48.10 -11.80
CA ALA A 123 -9.49 -48.87 -13.01
C ALA A 123 -10.96 -49.34 -13.01
N GLY A 124 -11.78 -48.81 -13.93
CA GLY A 124 -13.17 -49.20 -14.10
C GLY A 124 -14.14 -48.03 -14.32
N SER A 125 -13.98 -47.27 -15.40
CA SER A 125 -15.01 -46.35 -15.90
C SER A 125 -14.82 -46.16 -17.43
N PRO A 126 -15.89 -46.20 -18.24
CA PRO A 126 -15.84 -46.05 -19.69
C PRO A 126 -15.72 -44.56 -20.11
N ALA A 127 -14.79 -43.83 -19.48
CA ALA A 127 -14.48 -42.44 -19.80
C ALA A 127 -13.00 -42.24 -20.17
N ALA A 128 -12.30 -43.33 -20.50
CA ALA A 128 -10.87 -43.31 -20.86
C ALA A 128 -10.61 -43.30 -22.38
N GLN A 129 -11.65 -43.13 -23.21
CA GLN A 129 -11.53 -43.13 -24.68
C GLN A 129 -11.77 -41.77 -25.36
N GLU A 130 -12.13 -40.72 -24.62
CA GLU A 130 -12.31 -39.35 -25.19
C GLU A 130 -11.14 -38.39 -24.89
N ALA A 131 -10.10 -38.84 -24.19
CA ALA A 131 -8.97 -37.98 -23.79
C ALA A 131 -7.84 -37.87 -24.84
N ALA A 132 -8.10 -38.20 -26.11
CA ALA A 132 -7.10 -38.16 -27.17
C ALA A 132 -7.17 -36.89 -28.07
N GLU A 133 -8.11 -35.97 -27.82
CA GLU A 133 -8.28 -34.75 -28.63
C GLU A 133 -8.55 -33.48 -27.79
N ALA A 134 -7.76 -33.22 -26.75
CA ALA A 134 -7.85 -31.98 -25.96
C ALA A 134 -6.90 -30.90 -26.47
N THR A 135 -7.41 -29.68 -26.67
CA THR A 135 -6.65 -28.52 -27.19
C THR A 135 -5.80 -27.84 -26.11
N SER A 136 -4.78 -27.05 -26.52
CA SER A 136 -3.75 -26.44 -25.66
C SER A 136 -4.25 -25.64 -24.45
N ASN A 137 -5.49 -25.16 -24.48
CA ASN A 137 -6.10 -24.35 -23.40
C ASN A 137 -6.67 -25.16 -22.23
N ASP A 138 -6.90 -26.47 -22.37
CA ASP A 138 -7.55 -27.28 -21.33
C ASP A 138 -6.62 -27.57 -20.13
N GLN A 139 -5.29 -27.50 -20.31
CA GLN A 139 -4.32 -27.72 -19.22
C GLN A 139 -4.39 -26.65 -18.11
N TRP A 140 -4.80 -25.43 -18.46
CA TRP A 140 -4.96 -24.32 -17.50
C TRP A 140 -6.36 -24.24 -16.89
N ALA A 141 -7.36 -24.92 -17.46
CA ALA A 141 -8.74 -24.90 -16.98
C ALA A 141 -8.91 -25.24 -15.48
N PRO A 142 -8.17 -26.19 -14.88
CA PRO A 142 -8.27 -26.50 -13.45
C PRO A 142 -7.40 -25.62 -12.54
N ILE A 143 -6.67 -24.62 -13.06
CA ILE A 143 -5.66 -23.86 -12.32
C ILE A 143 -6.05 -22.37 -12.28
N ARG A 144 -6.37 -21.86 -11.09
CA ARG A 144 -6.71 -20.44 -10.88
C ARG A 144 -5.54 -19.69 -10.25
N GLY A 145 -5.35 -18.43 -10.65
CA GLY A 145 -4.36 -17.55 -10.00
C GLY A 145 -2.89 -17.83 -10.33
N ALA A 146 -2.56 -18.52 -11.43
CA ALA A 146 -1.18 -18.80 -11.85
C ALA A 146 -0.40 -17.58 -12.42
N GLY A 147 -0.82 -16.37 -12.05
CA GLY A 147 -0.24 -15.12 -12.53
C GLY A 147 -0.18 -15.02 -14.05
N MET A 148 1.00 -14.70 -14.57
CA MET A 148 1.25 -14.49 -16.00
C MET A 148 1.57 -15.77 -16.79
N ALA A 149 1.73 -16.91 -16.12
CA ALA A 149 2.13 -18.15 -16.78
C ALA A 149 1.18 -18.60 -17.91
N PRO A 150 -0.17 -18.48 -17.78
CA PRO A 150 -1.08 -18.81 -18.88
C PRO A 150 -0.95 -17.89 -20.09
N LEU A 151 -0.69 -16.59 -19.85
CA LEU A 151 -0.52 -15.60 -20.93
C LEU A 151 0.79 -15.80 -21.68
N LEU A 152 1.87 -16.12 -20.95
CA LEU A 152 3.16 -16.46 -21.56
C LEU A 152 3.09 -17.79 -22.32
N HIS A 153 2.33 -18.77 -21.82
CA HIS A 153 2.08 -20.02 -22.53
C HIS A 153 1.40 -19.76 -23.88
N ALA A 154 0.29 -19.03 -23.90
CA ALA A 154 -0.43 -18.69 -25.13
C ALA A 154 0.45 -17.91 -26.12
N ALA A 155 1.22 -16.93 -25.65
CA ALA A 155 2.12 -16.15 -26.50
C ALA A 155 3.31 -16.97 -27.03
N CYS A 156 3.79 -17.97 -26.28
CA CYS A 156 4.83 -18.88 -26.75
C CYS A 156 4.30 -19.86 -27.79
N ASP A 157 3.07 -20.38 -27.60
CA ASP A 157 2.38 -21.23 -28.57
C ASP A 157 2.18 -20.47 -29.90
N GLU A 158 1.76 -19.19 -29.85
CA GLU A 158 1.61 -18.34 -31.05
C GLU A 158 2.94 -18.15 -31.82
N GLN A 159 4.08 -18.19 -31.13
CA GLN A 159 5.42 -17.94 -31.71
C GLN A 159 6.25 -19.22 -31.89
N ASN A 160 5.67 -20.41 -31.68
CA ASN A 160 6.37 -21.71 -31.70
C ASN A 160 7.64 -21.76 -30.82
N LEU A 161 7.58 -21.15 -29.63
CA LEU A 161 8.66 -21.20 -28.65
C LEU A 161 8.36 -22.28 -27.59
N PRO A 162 9.27 -23.23 -27.33
CA PRO A 162 9.05 -24.26 -26.31
C PRO A 162 8.80 -23.65 -24.92
N PHE A 163 7.67 -24.02 -24.29
CA PHE A 163 7.25 -23.48 -23.00
C PHE A 163 7.08 -24.57 -21.95
N VAL A 164 7.54 -24.31 -20.72
CA VAL A 164 7.29 -25.15 -19.54
C VAL A 164 6.94 -24.26 -18.35
N ALA A 165 5.86 -24.57 -17.62
CA ALA A 165 5.54 -23.93 -16.36
C ALA A 165 5.48 -24.93 -15.20
N TRP A 166 6.09 -24.58 -14.07
CA TRP A 166 5.92 -25.27 -12.80
C TRP A 166 5.02 -24.45 -11.89
N VAL A 167 3.90 -25.04 -11.50
CA VAL A 167 2.85 -24.37 -10.75
C VAL A 167 2.68 -25.04 -9.39
N MET A 168 2.88 -24.29 -8.31
CA MET A 168 2.70 -24.76 -6.94
C MET A 168 1.46 -24.11 -6.30
N PRO A 169 0.58 -24.88 -5.63
CA PRO A 169 -0.52 -24.31 -4.84
C PRO A 169 0.00 -23.59 -3.60
N CYS A 170 -0.22 -22.28 -3.53
CA CYS A 170 0.23 -21.40 -2.45
C CYS A 170 -0.93 -20.52 -1.97
N ALA A 171 -0.91 -20.12 -0.70
CA ALA A 171 -1.83 -19.14 -0.13
C ALA A 171 -1.09 -17.84 0.21
N GLU A 172 -1.81 -16.75 0.47
CA GLU A 172 -1.19 -15.51 0.93
C GLU A 172 -0.55 -15.70 2.32
N GLY A 173 0.72 -15.32 2.49
CA GLY A 173 1.44 -15.46 3.75
C GLY A 173 2.95 -15.67 3.60
N ASP A 174 3.58 -16.23 4.63
CA ASP A 174 5.00 -16.60 4.60
C ASP A 174 5.25 -17.84 3.73
N ASN A 175 5.53 -17.57 2.45
CA ASN A 175 5.80 -18.59 1.45
C ASN A 175 7.30 -18.90 1.32
N VAL A 176 8.15 -18.46 2.26
CA VAL A 176 9.59 -18.81 2.28
C VAL A 176 9.81 -20.33 2.24
N PRO A 177 9.12 -21.16 3.04
CA PRO A 177 9.27 -22.61 2.97
C PRO A 177 8.81 -23.17 1.63
N ASP A 178 7.76 -22.61 1.02
CA ASP A 178 7.21 -23.05 -0.27
C ASP A 178 8.18 -22.74 -1.42
N ALA A 179 8.80 -21.56 -1.41
CA ALA A 179 9.86 -21.21 -2.34
C ALA A 179 11.09 -22.12 -2.20
N VAL A 180 11.50 -22.48 -0.98
CA VAL A 180 12.63 -23.40 -0.72
C VAL A 180 12.32 -24.81 -1.24
N ALA A 181 11.11 -25.31 -1.01
CA ALA A 181 10.68 -26.62 -1.51
C ALA A 181 10.65 -26.64 -3.05
N MET A 182 10.06 -25.62 -3.68
CA MET A 182 9.99 -25.46 -5.13
C MET A 182 11.39 -25.40 -5.74
N ALA A 183 12.27 -24.57 -5.19
CA ALA A 183 13.65 -24.46 -5.65
C ALA A 183 14.43 -25.77 -5.47
N THR A 184 14.26 -26.48 -4.35
CA THR A 184 14.92 -27.77 -4.10
C THR A 184 14.53 -28.81 -5.15
N GLN A 185 13.23 -28.90 -5.47
CA GLN A 185 12.73 -29.88 -6.43
C GLN A 185 13.12 -29.52 -7.87
N LEU A 186 13.09 -28.23 -8.21
CA LEU A 186 13.57 -27.73 -9.50
C LEU A 186 15.07 -27.98 -9.69
N LEU A 187 15.90 -27.71 -8.68
CA LEU A 187 17.34 -27.94 -8.74
C LEU A 187 17.69 -29.42 -8.92
N LYS A 188 16.96 -30.31 -8.23
CA LYS A 188 17.09 -31.77 -8.39
C LYS A 188 16.71 -32.20 -9.82
N SER A 189 15.59 -31.71 -10.33
CA SER A 189 15.05 -32.10 -11.65
C SER A 189 15.86 -31.51 -12.82
N LEU A 190 16.36 -30.28 -12.65
CA LEU A 190 17.31 -29.64 -13.56
C LEU A 190 18.73 -30.21 -13.43
N ARG A 191 19.00 -31.16 -12.52
CA ARG A 191 20.32 -31.76 -12.25
C ARG A 191 21.41 -30.71 -11.95
N LEU A 192 21.02 -29.63 -11.27
CA LEU A 192 21.90 -28.52 -10.89
C LEU A 192 22.45 -28.66 -9.45
N ALA A 193 22.19 -29.79 -8.79
CA ALA A 193 22.68 -30.09 -7.45
C ALA A 193 24.21 -30.32 -7.41
N PRO A 194 24.92 -29.91 -6.34
CA PRO A 194 26.35 -30.17 -6.20
C PRO A 194 26.64 -31.67 -6.16
N LYS A 195 27.71 -32.12 -6.85
CA LYS A 195 28.21 -33.50 -6.71
C LYS A 195 28.56 -33.74 -5.23
N PRO A 196 28.08 -34.83 -4.60
CA PRO A 196 28.52 -35.18 -3.26
C PRO A 196 30.02 -35.44 -3.29
N SER A 197 30.77 -34.76 -2.42
CA SER A 197 32.20 -34.94 -2.25
C SER A 197 32.48 -36.38 -1.81
N SER A 198 33.33 -37.08 -2.56
CA SER A 198 33.79 -38.45 -2.28
C SER A 198 34.81 -38.46 -1.13
N ALA A 199 34.36 -38.22 0.11
CA ALA A 199 35.13 -38.46 1.32
C ALA A 199 34.23 -38.44 2.57
N ALA A 200 33.66 -39.59 2.95
CA ALA A 200 33.31 -39.95 4.33
C ALA A 200 32.74 -41.38 4.38
N ASP A 201 33.17 -42.12 5.39
CA ASP A 201 33.03 -43.57 5.62
C ASP A 201 31.59 -44.11 5.77
N PRO A 202 31.38 -45.43 5.57
CA PRO A 202 30.06 -46.05 5.59
C PRO A 202 29.74 -46.68 6.95
N VAL A 203 29.07 -45.98 7.87
CA VAL A 203 28.39 -46.65 9.01
C VAL A 203 27.11 -45.92 9.43
N ALA A 204 26.10 -46.73 9.75
CA ALA A 204 24.84 -46.44 10.46
C ALA A 204 23.62 -46.00 9.64
N THR A 205 22.84 -47.01 9.26
CA THR A 205 21.43 -46.94 8.88
C THR A 205 20.53 -46.46 10.03
N HIS A 206 20.01 -45.23 9.89
CA HIS A 206 18.70 -44.81 10.39
C HIS A 206 17.97 -44.08 9.24
N PRO A 207 16.63 -44.14 9.14
CA PRO A 207 15.89 -43.53 8.04
C PRO A 207 15.87 -42.01 8.25
N ALA A 208 16.91 -41.33 7.75
CA ALA A 208 17.09 -39.89 7.85
C ALA A 208 16.36 -39.17 6.71
N MET A 209 15.75 -38.04 7.05
CA MET A 209 15.25 -37.06 6.07
C MET A 209 16.34 -36.73 5.05
N ALA A 210 15.94 -36.59 3.78
CA ALA A 210 16.83 -36.28 2.68
C ALA A 210 17.68 -35.02 2.97
N PRO A 211 18.98 -34.99 2.61
CA PRO A 211 19.86 -33.85 2.87
C PRO A 211 19.30 -32.59 2.19
N MET A 212 18.99 -31.57 2.99
CA MET A 212 18.56 -30.27 2.46
C MET A 212 19.76 -29.56 1.81
N LEU A 213 19.53 -28.96 0.64
CA LEU A 213 20.53 -28.12 -0.02
C LEU A 213 20.80 -26.88 0.84
N PRO A 214 22.05 -26.39 0.95
CA PRO A 214 22.35 -25.15 1.67
C PRO A 214 21.78 -23.94 0.92
N PHE A 215 20.73 -23.31 1.47
CA PHE A 215 20.13 -22.08 0.92
C PHE A 215 20.74 -20.84 1.57
N ALA A 216 21.14 -19.87 0.76
CA ALA A 216 21.49 -18.52 1.21
C ALA A 216 20.27 -17.61 1.01
N PHE A 217 19.70 -17.10 2.10
CA PHE A 217 18.54 -16.23 2.04
C PHE A 217 18.94 -14.78 1.70
N PRO A 218 18.19 -14.07 0.85
CA PRO A 218 18.44 -12.66 0.56
C PRO A 218 18.30 -11.80 1.83
N PRO A 219 19.21 -10.84 2.10
CA PRO A 219 19.09 -9.93 3.24
C PRO A 219 17.77 -9.16 3.26
N SER A 220 17.14 -8.91 2.10
CA SER A 220 15.83 -8.28 2.01
C SER A 220 14.72 -9.06 2.72
N TRP A 221 14.87 -10.39 2.87
CA TRP A 221 13.88 -11.23 3.54
C TRP A 221 13.84 -10.99 5.06
N SER A 222 14.91 -10.43 5.65
CA SER A 222 14.92 -10.01 7.06
C SER A 222 13.95 -8.87 7.38
N GLN A 223 13.41 -8.18 6.35
CA GLN A 223 12.50 -7.06 6.48
C GLN A 223 11.05 -7.39 6.06
N LEU A 224 10.75 -8.66 5.75
CA LEU A 224 9.41 -9.10 5.32
C LEU A 224 8.28 -8.73 6.30
N PHE A 225 8.61 -8.63 7.60
CA PHE A 225 7.66 -8.31 8.68
C PHE A 225 7.87 -6.93 9.32
N GLY A 226 8.61 -6.03 8.64
CA GLY A 226 8.85 -4.66 9.10
C GLY A 226 10.06 -4.48 10.03
N ARG A 227 10.51 -3.23 10.21
CA ARG A 227 11.57 -2.86 11.17
C ARG A 227 10.92 -2.35 12.46
N GLY A 228 10.72 -3.23 13.44
CA GLY A 228 10.24 -2.88 14.78
C GLY A 228 11.15 -3.45 15.89
N PRO A 229 11.19 -2.85 17.10
CA PRO A 229 12.08 -3.29 18.18
C PRO A 229 11.65 -4.59 18.91
N ASP A 230 10.50 -5.18 18.61
CA ASP A 230 9.93 -6.28 19.41
C ASP A 230 10.36 -7.71 19.03
N VAL A 231 11.14 -7.89 17.96
CA VAL A 231 11.59 -9.23 17.55
C VAL A 231 12.61 -9.83 18.54
N LEU A 232 13.33 -8.98 19.28
CA LEU A 232 14.33 -9.42 20.26
C LEU A 232 13.70 -9.90 21.58
N GLU A 233 12.57 -9.34 22.00
CA GLU A 233 11.84 -9.82 23.19
C GLU A 233 11.07 -11.11 22.91
N LEU A 234 10.47 -11.22 21.71
CA LEU A 234 9.80 -12.44 21.29
C LEU A 234 10.78 -13.61 21.11
N ALA A 235 11.98 -13.35 20.58
CA ALA A 235 13.05 -14.34 20.46
C ALA A 235 13.54 -14.82 21.84
N LYS A 236 13.69 -13.92 22.82
CA LYS A 236 14.04 -14.27 24.21
C LYS A 236 12.94 -15.08 24.91
N ALA A 237 11.68 -14.74 24.66
CA ALA A 237 10.54 -15.51 25.19
C ALA A 237 10.46 -16.91 24.57
N LEU A 238 10.70 -17.05 23.26
CA LEU A 238 10.77 -18.34 22.57
C LEU A 238 11.97 -19.18 23.05
N GLU A 239 13.14 -18.57 23.26
CA GLU A 239 14.32 -19.25 23.81
C GLU A 239 14.04 -19.81 25.22
N GLN A 240 13.36 -19.05 26.08
CA GLN A 240 12.96 -19.51 27.42
C GLN A 240 11.96 -20.67 27.36
N VAL A 241 11.00 -20.65 26.43
CA VAL A 241 10.04 -21.75 26.24
C VAL A 241 10.74 -23.00 25.69
N THR A 242 11.70 -22.86 24.76
CA THR A 242 12.52 -23.99 24.29
C THR A 242 13.45 -24.54 25.36
N ALA A 243 14.01 -23.69 26.24
CA ALA A 243 14.84 -24.09 27.37
C ALA A 243 14.04 -24.83 28.46
N GLN A 244 12.78 -24.44 28.69
CA GLN A 244 11.87 -25.17 29.56
C GLN A 244 11.45 -26.52 28.96
N ARG A 245 11.27 -26.58 27.63
CA ARG A 245 10.92 -27.81 26.90
C ARG A 245 12.06 -28.82 26.87
N THR A 246 13.31 -28.38 26.72
CA THR A 246 14.50 -29.26 26.80
C THR A 246 14.76 -29.77 28.22
N LYS A 247 14.49 -28.97 29.27
CA LYS A 247 14.54 -29.43 30.67
C LYS A 247 13.49 -30.48 31.03
N LEU A 248 12.33 -30.46 30.36
CA LEU A 248 11.26 -31.45 30.54
C LEU A 248 11.52 -32.74 29.76
N LEU A 249 12.23 -32.68 28.63
CA LEU A 249 12.58 -33.84 27.80
C LEU A 249 13.84 -34.59 28.29
N SER A 250 14.74 -33.93 29.03
CA SER A 250 15.97 -34.55 29.56
C SER A 250 15.78 -35.43 30.80
N LYS A 251 14.53 -35.60 31.28
CA LYS A 251 14.22 -36.51 32.40
C LYS A 251 13.73 -37.89 31.95
N SER A 252 13.58 -38.14 30.65
CA SER A 252 12.82 -39.30 30.16
C SER A 252 13.53 -40.20 29.15
N ALA A 253 14.83 -40.03 28.85
CA ALA A 253 15.55 -41.01 28.01
C ALA A 253 17.08 -40.86 28.06
N SER A 254 17.76 -41.85 28.65
CA SER A 254 19.15 -42.21 28.34
C SER A 254 19.37 -43.64 28.81
N GLN A 255 20.01 -44.58 28.13
CA GLN A 255 20.70 -44.69 26.83
C GLN A 255 21.23 -46.14 26.78
N PRO A 256 21.41 -46.80 25.61
CA PRO A 256 22.22 -48.02 25.50
C PRO A 256 23.68 -47.75 25.11
N LEU A 257 24.49 -48.77 25.38
CA LEU A 257 25.95 -48.91 25.37
C LEU A 257 26.67 -48.70 24.03
N ALA A 258 27.96 -48.35 24.12
CA ALA A 258 28.99 -48.47 23.08
C ALA A 258 30.29 -49.12 23.65
N PRO A 259 31.15 -49.73 22.82
CA PRO A 259 31.98 -50.91 23.15
C PRO A 259 33.49 -50.63 23.39
N LEU A 260 34.18 -51.62 23.96
CA LEU A 260 35.61 -51.62 24.31
C LEU A 260 36.49 -52.34 23.27
N VAL A 261 37.73 -51.87 23.08
CA VAL A 261 38.87 -52.60 22.50
C VAL A 261 40.15 -52.29 23.34
N PRO A 262 41.10 -53.24 23.50
CA PRO A 262 41.99 -53.34 24.65
C PRO A 262 43.47 -52.99 24.36
N LEU A 263 44.26 -52.72 25.41
CA LEU A 263 45.73 -52.64 25.32
C LEU A 263 46.44 -53.14 26.59
N ASP A 264 47.67 -53.61 26.35
CA ASP A 264 48.53 -54.51 27.11
C ASP A 264 49.16 -53.96 28.41
N ARG A 265 49.60 -54.89 29.28
CA ARG A 265 50.58 -54.68 30.37
C ARG A 265 52.00 -54.93 29.84
N PRO A 266 53.04 -54.26 30.39
CA PRO A 266 54.10 -54.99 31.14
C PRO A 266 54.74 -54.11 32.27
N PRO A 267 55.90 -54.42 32.92
CA PRO A 267 55.93 -54.71 34.36
C PRO A 267 56.96 -53.89 35.19
N GLY A 268 56.90 -53.98 36.53
CA GLY A 268 58.11 -54.01 37.38
C GLY A 268 58.23 -52.96 38.50
N ARG A 269 58.34 -53.49 39.75
CA ARG A 269 59.16 -53.08 40.93
C ARG A 269 59.06 -51.65 41.45
N ASP A 270 59.15 -51.31 42.73
CA ASP A 270 59.16 -51.95 44.06
C ASP A 270 59.05 -50.78 45.07
N SER A 271 58.84 -51.10 46.36
CA SER A 271 59.03 -50.28 47.57
C SER A 271 57.82 -49.55 48.19
N PHE A 272 57.24 -50.20 49.23
CA PHE A 272 56.79 -49.74 50.57
C PHE A 272 56.63 -48.22 50.81
N SER A 273 55.60 -47.67 51.46
CA SER A 273 54.66 -48.19 52.47
C SER A 273 53.55 -47.14 52.72
N ASP A 274 52.29 -47.57 52.66
CA ASP A 274 51.12 -47.09 53.42
C ASP A 274 50.04 -48.12 53.13
N VAL A 275 49.54 -48.81 54.15
CA VAL A 275 48.80 -50.08 53.98
C VAL A 275 47.43 -50.02 54.68
N LEU A 276 46.35 -50.19 53.91
CA LEU A 276 44.95 -50.33 54.29
C LEU A 276 44.59 -51.82 54.46
N LEU A 277 43.90 -52.17 55.56
CA LEU A 277 43.41 -53.52 55.81
C LEU A 277 42.08 -53.76 55.08
N CYS A 278 41.98 -54.78 54.24
CA CYS A 278 40.71 -55.24 53.66
C CYS A 278 40.00 -56.23 54.60
N ASP A 279 38.67 -56.31 54.56
CA ASP A 279 37.84 -57.24 55.37
C ASP A 279 38.19 -58.73 55.18
N CYS A 280 38.95 -59.08 54.13
CA CYS A 280 39.48 -60.42 53.93
C CYS A 280 40.76 -60.72 54.75
N GLY A 281 41.31 -59.72 55.44
CA GLY A 281 42.51 -59.82 56.29
C GLY A 281 43.83 -59.44 55.61
N GLU A 282 43.83 -59.06 54.33
CA GLU A 282 45.04 -58.64 53.61
C GLU A 282 45.32 -57.13 53.70
N GLU A 283 46.61 -56.84 53.83
CA GLU A 283 47.23 -55.53 53.96
C GLU A 283 47.54 -54.96 52.55
N LEU A 284 46.85 -53.90 52.13
CA LEU A 284 46.86 -53.36 50.76
C LEU A 284 47.37 -51.92 50.68
N ARG A 285 48.11 -51.53 49.65
CA ARG A 285 48.36 -50.09 49.42
C ARG A 285 47.08 -49.39 48.93
N PRO A 286 46.81 -48.10 49.26
CA PRO A 286 45.62 -47.37 48.80
C PRO A 286 45.39 -47.37 47.29
N ALA A 287 46.45 -47.46 46.48
CA ALA A 287 46.33 -47.58 45.03
C ALA A 287 45.79 -48.95 44.58
N ASP A 288 46.02 -50.00 45.37
CA ASP A 288 45.75 -51.40 45.04
C ASP A 288 44.37 -51.89 45.54
N GLU A 289 43.63 -51.07 46.31
CA GLU A 289 42.32 -51.40 46.90
C GLU A 289 41.27 -51.78 45.83
N ARG A 290 41.24 -51.04 44.72
CA ARG A 290 40.32 -51.32 43.61
C ARG A 290 40.70 -52.58 42.82
N THR A 291 41.99 -52.85 42.65
CA THR A 291 42.46 -54.06 41.95
C THR A 291 42.28 -55.31 42.81
N HIS A 292 42.57 -55.23 44.10
CA HIS A 292 42.34 -56.34 45.02
C HIS A 292 40.84 -56.67 45.12
N SER A 293 39.97 -55.69 45.32
CA SER A 293 38.51 -55.93 45.39
C SER A 293 37.93 -56.53 44.09
N GLN A 294 38.49 -56.21 42.92
CA GLN A 294 38.04 -56.77 41.64
C GLN A 294 38.66 -58.13 41.26
N PHE A 295 39.93 -58.38 41.57
CA PHE A 295 40.67 -59.51 40.98
C PHE A 295 41.37 -60.45 41.97
N ASP A 296 41.68 -60.00 43.19
CA ASP A 296 42.52 -60.78 44.12
C ASP A 296 41.81 -61.12 45.45
N CYS A 297 40.77 -60.37 45.83
CA CYS A 297 40.04 -60.57 47.07
C CYS A 297 39.38 -61.94 47.13
N SER A 298 39.65 -62.69 48.20
CA SER A 298 39.09 -64.02 48.45
C SER A 298 37.58 -63.99 48.68
N LEU A 299 37.05 -62.87 49.18
CA LEU A 299 35.63 -62.63 49.44
C LEU A 299 34.85 -62.10 48.23
N ARG A 300 35.50 -61.85 47.08
CA ARG A 300 34.80 -61.37 45.88
C ARG A 300 33.83 -62.43 45.35
N LEU A 301 32.67 -61.99 44.87
CA LEU A 301 31.67 -62.87 44.28
C LEU A 301 32.07 -63.23 42.84
N ILE A 302 32.37 -64.51 42.60
CA ILE A 302 32.65 -65.05 41.27
C ILE A 302 31.50 -65.91 40.77
N ARG A 303 31.29 -65.93 39.45
CA ARG A 303 30.33 -66.83 38.79
C ARG A 303 30.99 -68.16 38.48
N CYS A 304 30.23 -69.25 38.60
CA CYS A 304 30.69 -70.57 38.17
C CYS A 304 31.15 -70.55 36.70
N ILE A 305 32.34 -71.08 36.42
CA ILE A 305 32.93 -71.12 35.06
C ILE A 305 32.37 -72.27 34.20
N ARG A 306 31.60 -73.20 34.78
CA ARG A 306 31.08 -74.36 34.05
C ARG A 306 29.83 -73.96 33.24
N PRO A 307 29.79 -74.24 31.92
CA PRO A 307 28.67 -73.88 31.05
C PRO A 307 27.34 -74.39 31.63
N GLY A 308 26.40 -73.47 31.87
CA GLY A 308 25.07 -73.82 32.41
C GLY A 308 24.89 -73.71 33.93
N CYS A 309 25.90 -73.27 34.69
CA CYS A 309 25.72 -72.87 36.10
C CYS A 309 25.83 -71.34 36.27
N SER A 310 24.80 -70.70 36.81
CA SER A 310 24.71 -69.24 36.98
C SER A 310 24.87 -68.75 38.43
N GLN A 311 25.20 -69.63 39.37
CA GLN A 311 25.37 -69.24 40.78
C GLN A 311 26.61 -68.37 40.98
N LEU A 312 26.45 -67.35 41.83
CA LEU A 312 27.50 -66.47 42.33
C LEU A 312 27.87 -66.90 43.76
N PHE A 313 29.15 -67.04 44.06
CA PHE A 313 29.67 -67.42 45.38
C PHE A 313 31.01 -66.75 45.66
N PRO A 314 31.42 -66.60 46.93
CA PRO A 314 32.72 -66.03 47.29
C PRO A 314 33.87 -66.86 46.71
N ALA A 315 34.89 -66.23 46.14
CA ALA A 315 35.97 -66.89 45.41
C ALA A 315 36.66 -68.02 46.20
N TRP A 316 36.83 -67.88 47.52
CA TRP A 316 37.42 -68.91 48.38
C TRP A 316 36.58 -70.20 48.49
N THR A 317 35.26 -70.14 48.26
CA THR A 317 34.37 -71.30 48.33
C THR A 317 34.27 -72.06 47.00
N ARG A 318 35.11 -71.74 46.01
CA ARG A 318 35.05 -72.32 44.66
C ARG A 318 35.16 -73.85 44.63
N GLU A 319 36.14 -74.43 45.30
CA GLU A 319 36.30 -75.89 45.30
C GLU A 319 35.12 -76.59 46.00
N LEU A 320 34.60 -76.00 47.08
CA LEU A 320 33.42 -76.49 47.78
C LEU A 320 32.17 -76.45 46.89
N HIS A 321 31.97 -75.36 46.13
CA HIS A 321 30.88 -75.28 45.16
C HIS A 321 31.05 -76.32 44.04
N GLU A 322 32.24 -76.44 43.43
CA GLU A 322 32.48 -77.41 42.36
C GLU A 322 32.30 -78.87 42.83
N GLN A 323 32.61 -79.18 44.09
CA GLN A 323 32.49 -80.53 44.66
C GLN A 323 31.08 -80.87 45.13
N ARG A 324 30.34 -79.93 45.75
CA ARG A 324 29.07 -80.22 46.44
C ARG A 324 27.84 -79.58 45.78
N ASP A 325 27.96 -78.33 45.36
CA ASP A 325 26.79 -77.47 45.08
C ASP A 325 26.60 -77.21 43.56
N CYS A 326 27.61 -77.47 42.73
CA CYS A 326 27.54 -77.30 41.28
C CYS A 326 26.66 -78.36 40.62
N ARG A 327 25.45 -77.95 40.23
CA ARG A 327 24.45 -78.81 39.57
C ARG A 327 25.00 -79.56 38.36
N PHE A 328 25.85 -78.91 37.56
CA PHE A 328 26.42 -79.51 36.35
C PHE A 328 27.43 -80.63 36.66
N VAL A 329 28.29 -80.45 37.67
CA VAL A 329 29.26 -81.47 38.09
C VAL A 329 28.54 -82.66 38.73
N ARG A 330 27.51 -82.40 39.55
CA ARG A 330 26.68 -83.47 40.14
C ARG A 330 25.98 -84.30 39.07
N HIS A 331 25.41 -83.64 38.05
CA HIS A 331 24.80 -84.31 36.91
C HIS A 331 25.82 -85.13 36.10
N SER A 332 27.02 -84.59 35.86
CA SER A 332 28.07 -85.32 35.13
C SER A 332 28.60 -86.54 35.91
N LYS A 333 28.77 -86.44 37.24
CA LYS A 333 29.13 -87.58 38.10
C LYS A 333 28.01 -88.63 38.14
N GLN A 334 26.75 -88.20 38.13
CA GLN A 334 25.61 -89.10 38.09
C GLN A 334 25.54 -89.86 36.75
N LEU A 335 25.74 -89.18 35.62
CA LEU A 335 25.82 -89.83 34.31
C LEU A 335 26.98 -90.84 34.21
N LEU A 336 28.12 -90.59 34.86
CA LEU A 336 29.22 -91.55 34.92
C LEU A 336 28.87 -92.78 35.77
N ARG A 337 28.21 -92.59 36.93
CA ARG A 337 27.71 -93.71 37.76
C ARG A 337 26.64 -94.52 37.04
N ASP A 338 25.71 -93.86 36.34
CA ASP A 338 24.65 -94.51 35.55
C ASP A 338 25.26 -95.32 34.39
N ARG A 339 26.36 -94.83 33.79
CA ARG A 339 27.10 -95.56 32.76
C ARG A 339 27.79 -96.81 33.33
N GLU A 340 28.45 -96.69 34.48
CA GLU A 340 29.09 -97.82 35.16
C GLU A 340 28.08 -98.88 35.59
N ASP A 341 26.93 -98.48 36.17
CA ASP A 341 25.86 -99.40 36.58
C ASP A 341 25.18 -100.06 35.37
N GLY A 342 25.06 -99.35 34.24
CA GLY A 342 24.56 -99.88 32.98
C GLY A 342 25.48 -100.91 32.31
N ASP A 343 26.79 -100.86 32.57
CA ASP A 343 27.80 -101.79 32.02
C ASP A 343 27.92 -103.10 32.84
N ALA A 344 27.26 -103.20 34.00
CA ALA A 344 27.26 -104.41 34.83
C ALA A 344 26.68 -105.64 34.09
N PRO A 345 27.33 -106.82 34.13
CA PRO A 345 26.85 -108.05 33.50
C PRO A 345 25.65 -108.68 34.24
N VAL A 346 24.57 -109.03 33.52
CA VAL A 346 23.30 -109.63 34.03
C VAL A 346 22.79 -110.73 33.07
N GLU A 347 22.15 -111.77 33.58
CA GLU A 347 21.55 -112.86 32.77
C GLU A 347 20.04 -112.63 32.50
N CYS A 348 19.49 -113.15 31.39
CA CYS A 348 18.11 -112.91 30.96
C CYS A 348 17.12 -113.99 31.47
N GLU A 349 16.06 -113.54 32.14
CA GLU A 349 15.06 -114.41 32.80
C GLU A 349 14.13 -115.21 31.84
N LEU A 350 14.06 -114.85 30.55
CA LEU A 350 13.11 -115.45 29.58
C LEU A 350 13.73 -116.53 28.68
N CYS A 351 15.06 -116.60 28.58
CA CYS A 351 15.77 -117.45 27.61
C CYS A 351 17.03 -118.13 28.19
N HIS A 352 16.94 -118.58 29.44
CA HIS A 352 18.01 -119.15 30.29
C HIS A 352 18.92 -120.26 29.71
N GLU A 353 18.74 -120.71 28.46
CA GLU A 353 19.44 -121.88 27.89
C GLU A 353 20.68 -121.53 27.04
N THR A 354 21.04 -120.26 26.86
CA THR A 354 22.26 -119.86 26.12
C THR A 354 23.21 -119.04 27.00
N ARG A 355 24.46 -119.52 27.19
CA ARG A 355 25.55 -118.93 28.01
C ARG A 355 26.04 -117.55 27.52
N PHE A 356 25.16 -116.56 27.39
CA PHE A 356 25.50 -115.19 27.01
C PHE A 356 25.12 -114.22 28.14
N VAL A 357 26.14 -113.61 28.75
CA VAL A 357 25.96 -112.60 29.80
C VAL A 357 25.73 -111.23 29.14
N ILE A 358 24.62 -110.56 29.47
CA ILE A 358 24.16 -109.32 28.81
C ILE A 358 24.40 -108.13 29.75
N ARG A 359 24.93 -107.00 29.24
CA ARG A 359 25.06 -105.79 30.07
C ARG A 359 23.68 -105.26 30.47
N LYS A 360 23.48 -104.85 31.72
CA LYS A 360 22.21 -104.38 32.30
C LYS A 360 21.46 -103.39 31.40
N ARG A 361 22.17 -102.43 30.79
CA ARG A 361 21.58 -101.44 29.87
C ARG A 361 20.97 -102.03 28.59
N HIS A 362 21.37 -103.24 28.19
CA HIS A 362 20.90 -103.94 26.99
C HIS A 362 19.87 -105.05 27.31
N LEU A 363 19.61 -105.34 28.59
CA LEU A 363 18.68 -106.39 29.01
C LEU A 363 17.26 -106.14 28.49
N ALA A 364 16.74 -104.92 28.70
CA ALA A 364 15.41 -104.53 28.22
C ALA A 364 15.30 -104.65 26.69
N ARG A 365 16.34 -104.22 25.96
CA ARG A 365 16.36 -104.31 24.49
C ARG A 365 16.39 -105.77 24.01
N HIS A 366 17.11 -106.63 24.72
CA HIS A 366 17.14 -108.06 24.41
C HIS A 366 15.76 -108.71 24.61
N GLN A 367 15.11 -108.49 25.77
CA GLN A 367 13.78 -109.02 26.07
C GLN A 367 12.71 -108.55 25.07
N LEU A 368 12.79 -107.29 24.64
CA LEU A 368 11.81 -106.69 23.72
C LEU A 368 11.99 -107.09 22.25
N TYR A 369 13.22 -107.22 21.76
CA TYR A 369 13.47 -107.35 20.31
C TYR A 369 14.21 -108.62 19.89
N MET A 370 15.02 -109.20 20.77
CA MET A 370 15.93 -110.30 20.40
C MET A 370 15.59 -111.64 21.05
N CYS A 371 14.77 -111.64 22.10
CA CYS A 371 14.32 -112.86 22.76
C CYS A 371 13.34 -113.62 21.84
N VAL A 372 13.60 -114.92 21.65
CA VAL A 372 12.78 -115.81 20.80
C VAL A 372 11.44 -116.11 21.46
N LYS A 373 11.41 -116.25 22.79
CA LYS A 373 10.20 -116.51 23.58
C LYS A 373 9.45 -115.24 24.00
N ARG A 374 9.66 -114.12 23.29
CA ARG A 374 8.97 -112.87 23.62
C ARG A 374 7.48 -112.97 23.22
N PRO A 375 6.55 -112.46 24.04
CA PRO A 375 5.13 -112.43 23.67
C PRO A 375 4.91 -111.39 22.57
N VAL A 376 4.42 -111.83 21.41
CA VAL A 376 4.01 -110.96 20.28
C VAL A 376 2.51 -111.06 20.04
N ALA A 377 1.89 -109.94 19.69
CA ALA A 377 0.48 -109.92 19.31
C ALA A 377 0.28 -110.60 17.95
N CYS A 378 -0.86 -111.26 17.75
CA CYS A 378 -1.29 -111.76 16.45
C CYS A 378 -1.18 -110.68 15.37
N ARG A 379 -0.80 -111.02 14.12
CA ARG A 379 -0.70 -110.02 13.03
C ARG A 379 -2.04 -109.33 12.71
N PHE A 380 -3.15 -109.98 13.08
CA PHE A 380 -4.50 -109.46 12.92
C PHE A 380 -5.03 -108.72 14.16
N ALA A 381 -4.19 -108.44 15.16
CA ALA A 381 -4.56 -107.66 16.34
C ALA A 381 -5.16 -106.28 16.06
N PRO A 382 -4.67 -105.49 15.08
CA PRO A 382 -5.29 -104.20 14.74
C PRO A 382 -6.72 -104.33 14.20
N TRP A 383 -7.12 -105.53 13.82
CA TRP A 383 -8.41 -105.85 13.21
C TRP A 383 -9.33 -106.60 14.18
N GLY A 384 -8.94 -106.73 15.46
CA GLY A 384 -9.78 -107.26 16.54
C GLY A 384 -9.39 -108.64 17.07
N CYS A 385 -8.14 -109.09 16.93
CA CYS A 385 -7.64 -110.32 17.56
C CYS A 385 -6.70 -110.02 18.74
N ASP A 386 -7.19 -110.16 19.98
CA ASP A 386 -6.46 -109.72 21.18
C ASP A 386 -5.46 -110.74 21.76
N GLN A 387 -5.22 -111.88 21.08
CA GLN A 387 -4.32 -112.92 21.58
C GLN A 387 -2.84 -112.54 21.38
N LYS A 388 -2.04 -112.70 22.46
CA LYS A 388 -0.58 -112.56 22.46
C LYS A 388 0.05 -113.94 22.67
N VAL A 389 0.83 -114.39 21.70
CA VAL A 389 1.46 -115.71 21.67
C VAL A 389 2.98 -115.57 21.53
N PRO A 390 3.77 -116.54 22.00
CA PRO A 390 5.21 -116.58 21.75
C PRO A 390 5.51 -116.49 20.23
N LEU A 391 6.59 -115.80 19.85
CA LEU A 391 6.91 -115.55 18.43
C LEU A 391 7.07 -116.85 17.62
N ASP A 392 7.59 -117.90 18.25
CA ASP A 392 7.74 -119.23 17.67
C ASP A 392 6.40 -119.94 17.39
N GLU A 393 5.31 -119.56 18.05
CA GLU A 393 3.97 -120.16 17.88
C GLU A 393 3.00 -119.30 17.04
N GLN A 394 3.41 -118.10 16.63
CA GLN A 394 2.54 -117.11 15.98
C GLN A 394 1.88 -117.58 14.66
N GLN A 395 2.61 -118.37 13.84
CA GLN A 395 2.10 -118.84 12.55
C GLN A 395 1.00 -119.90 12.69
N ALA A 396 1.01 -120.70 13.76
CA ALA A 396 0.00 -121.73 13.99
C ALA A 396 -1.36 -121.10 14.37
N HIS A 397 -1.35 -120.07 15.23
CA HIS A 397 -2.54 -119.33 15.66
C HIS A 397 -3.28 -118.66 14.49
N GLU A 398 -2.56 -118.10 13.52
CA GLU A 398 -3.15 -117.34 12.41
C GLU A 398 -3.84 -118.21 11.36
N ALA A 399 -3.39 -119.46 11.21
CA ALA A 399 -3.95 -120.39 10.24
C ALA A 399 -5.28 -121.00 10.71
N ASN A 400 -5.38 -121.32 12.01
CA ASN A 400 -6.44 -122.17 12.52
C ASN A 400 -7.38 -121.49 13.53
N ASP A 401 -6.89 -120.52 14.31
CA ASP A 401 -7.59 -120.04 15.52
C ASP A 401 -7.92 -118.53 15.51
N CYS A 402 -7.59 -117.81 14.43
CA CYS A 402 -7.77 -116.36 14.36
C CYS A 402 -9.18 -115.92 13.88
N VAL A 403 -9.95 -115.31 14.79
CA VAL A 403 -11.32 -114.80 14.58
C VAL A 403 -11.43 -113.80 13.40
N VAL A 404 -10.41 -112.96 13.21
CA VAL A 404 -10.41 -111.95 12.15
C VAL A 404 -10.23 -112.58 10.76
N ALA A 405 -9.41 -113.63 10.65
CA ALA A 405 -9.17 -114.33 9.38
C ALA A 405 -10.41 -115.09 8.89
N GLU A 406 -11.28 -115.50 9.81
CA GLU A 406 -12.58 -116.10 9.50
C GLU A 406 -13.61 -115.03 9.08
N ARG A 407 -13.66 -113.90 9.80
CA ARG A 407 -14.60 -112.79 9.51
C ARG A 407 -14.35 -112.12 8.15
N ARG A 408 -13.09 -111.98 7.74
CA ARG A 408 -12.74 -111.42 6.41
C ARG A 408 -13.14 -112.33 5.25
N ARG A 409 -13.21 -113.65 5.44
CA ARG A 409 -13.73 -114.58 4.43
C ARG A 409 -15.23 -114.40 4.19
N LYS A 410 -16.00 -114.02 5.22
CA LYS A 410 -17.44 -113.68 5.09
C LYS A 410 -17.67 -112.33 4.40
N ILE A 411 -16.92 -111.28 4.75
CA ILE A 411 -17.06 -109.93 4.17
C ILE A 411 -16.75 -109.91 2.66
N ALA A 412 -15.85 -110.77 2.17
CA ALA A 412 -15.55 -110.89 0.75
C ALA A 412 -16.73 -111.44 -0.08
N ALA A 413 -17.68 -112.16 0.54
CA ALA A 413 -18.89 -112.65 -0.12
C ALA A 413 -19.98 -111.57 -0.23
N ASP A 414 -20.06 -110.63 0.72
CA ASP A 414 -21.10 -109.58 0.78
C ASP A 414 -20.81 -108.33 -0.10
N ALA A 415 -19.56 -108.15 -0.56
CA ALA A 415 -19.11 -106.95 -1.28
C ALA A 415 -19.67 -106.76 -2.70
N LEU A 416 -20.42 -107.73 -3.24
CA LEU A 416 -20.95 -107.70 -4.62
C LEU A 416 -22.24 -106.86 -4.79
N LEU A 417 -22.83 -106.28 -3.72
CA LEU A 417 -24.15 -105.60 -3.75
C LEU A 417 -24.17 -104.07 -3.48
N VAL A 418 -23.03 -103.35 -3.42
CA VAL A 418 -22.95 -101.99 -2.80
C VAL A 418 -22.88 -100.77 -3.77
N ASN A 419 -22.87 -100.95 -5.10
CA ASN A 419 -22.65 -99.84 -6.07
C ASN A 419 -23.88 -99.49 -6.96
N GLU A 420 -24.98 -99.02 -6.38
CA GLU A 420 -26.11 -98.41 -7.14
C GLU A 420 -26.06 -96.86 -7.17
N GLU A 421 -26.48 -96.25 -8.29
CA GLU A 421 -26.51 -94.79 -8.53
C GLU A 421 -27.90 -94.18 -8.28
N VAL A 422 -27.97 -92.99 -7.63
CA VAL A 422 -29.22 -92.34 -7.17
C VAL A 422 -29.21 -90.83 -7.51
N VAL A 423 -30.34 -90.21 -7.82
CA VAL A 423 -30.43 -88.78 -8.19
C VAL A 423 -30.64 -87.90 -6.94
N CYS A 424 -29.94 -86.76 -6.84
CA CYS A 424 -30.12 -85.77 -5.77
C CYS A 424 -31.41 -84.96 -5.97
N GLU A 425 -32.27 -84.94 -4.96
CA GLU A 425 -33.59 -84.29 -5.04
C GLU A 425 -33.53 -82.76 -5.08
N TRP A 426 -32.44 -82.13 -4.63
CA TRP A 426 -32.34 -80.66 -4.51
C TRP A 426 -31.81 -79.98 -5.77
N CYS A 427 -30.82 -80.57 -6.44
CA CYS A 427 -30.19 -80.03 -7.64
C CYS A 427 -30.37 -80.91 -8.89
N GLN A 428 -31.05 -82.07 -8.75
CA GLN A 428 -31.28 -83.07 -9.79
C GLN A 428 -30.02 -83.70 -10.42
N GLN A 429 -28.86 -83.58 -9.76
CA GLN A 429 -27.61 -84.21 -10.22
C GLN A 429 -27.51 -85.68 -9.75
N THR A 430 -27.02 -86.57 -10.61
CA THR A 430 -26.82 -88.00 -10.31
C THR A 430 -25.60 -88.24 -9.42
N VAL A 431 -25.77 -88.90 -8.28
CA VAL A 431 -24.71 -89.16 -7.29
C VAL A 431 -24.76 -90.61 -6.80
N LYS A 432 -23.61 -91.21 -6.44
CA LYS A 432 -23.59 -92.57 -5.88
C LYS A 432 -24.29 -92.59 -4.53
N LYS A 433 -25.11 -93.61 -4.22
CA LYS A 433 -25.94 -93.67 -2.99
C LYS A 433 -25.17 -93.37 -1.70
N ARG A 434 -23.90 -93.79 -1.61
CA ARG A 434 -23.00 -93.52 -0.47
C ARG A 434 -22.50 -92.08 -0.34
N LYS A 435 -22.60 -91.25 -1.39
CA LYS A 435 -22.08 -89.87 -1.48
C LYS A 435 -23.20 -88.81 -1.58
N LEU A 436 -24.45 -89.21 -1.44
CA LEU A 436 -25.60 -88.32 -1.60
C LEU A 436 -25.64 -87.23 -0.51
N LEU A 437 -25.33 -87.61 0.73
CA LEU A 437 -25.29 -86.69 1.88
C LEU A 437 -24.17 -85.65 1.75
N ASP A 438 -22.94 -86.08 1.45
CA ASP A 438 -21.79 -85.16 1.24
C ASP A 438 -22.04 -84.14 0.11
N HIS A 439 -22.80 -84.54 -0.92
CA HIS A 439 -23.16 -83.62 -2.01
C HIS A 439 -24.20 -82.58 -1.56
N GLN A 440 -25.21 -83.00 -0.79
CA GLN A 440 -26.26 -82.13 -0.27
C GLN A 440 -25.72 -81.10 0.75
N GLU A 441 -24.79 -81.50 1.62
CA GLU A 441 -24.28 -80.64 2.69
C GLU A 441 -23.22 -79.64 2.20
N ASP A 442 -22.29 -80.07 1.33
CA ASP A 442 -21.11 -79.27 1.01
C ASP A 442 -21.09 -78.69 -0.41
N HIS A 443 -21.75 -79.35 -1.38
CA HIS A 443 -21.53 -79.07 -2.81
C HIS A 443 -22.79 -78.65 -3.57
N CYS A 444 -23.97 -78.63 -2.93
CA CYS A 444 -25.23 -78.33 -3.61
C CYS A 444 -25.42 -76.81 -3.80
N PRO A 445 -25.65 -76.31 -5.03
CA PRO A 445 -25.84 -74.87 -5.31
C PRO A 445 -27.15 -74.30 -4.75
N GLU A 446 -28.16 -75.14 -4.54
CA GLU A 446 -29.47 -74.79 -3.97
C GLU A 446 -29.47 -74.83 -2.44
N ARG A 447 -28.32 -75.03 -1.80
CA ARG A 447 -28.17 -74.94 -0.35
C ARG A 447 -28.39 -73.49 0.11
N GLU A 448 -29.30 -73.29 1.06
CA GLU A 448 -29.62 -71.97 1.59
C GLU A 448 -28.61 -71.53 2.67
N ARG A 449 -28.18 -70.27 2.60
CA ARG A 449 -27.36 -69.62 3.64
C ARG A 449 -27.86 -68.20 3.92
N PRO A 450 -27.63 -67.64 5.12
CA PRO A 450 -28.05 -66.28 5.40
C PRO A 450 -27.25 -65.29 4.55
N CYS A 451 -27.90 -64.21 4.11
CA CYS A 451 -27.25 -63.15 3.34
C CYS A 451 -26.01 -62.60 4.08
N PRO A 452 -24.88 -62.30 3.39
CA PRO A 452 -23.69 -61.71 4.01
C PRO A 452 -23.97 -60.39 4.75
N ASN A 453 -24.99 -59.63 4.31
CA ASN A 453 -25.43 -58.38 4.94
C ASN A 453 -26.45 -58.59 6.07
N SER A 454 -26.61 -59.81 6.57
CA SER A 454 -27.56 -60.11 7.65
C SER A 454 -27.25 -59.38 8.96
N VAL A 455 -25.96 -59.20 9.26
CA VAL A 455 -25.51 -58.38 10.40
C VAL A 455 -25.95 -56.92 10.27
N ASN A 456 -26.11 -56.43 9.04
CA ASN A 456 -26.50 -55.06 8.74
C ASN A 456 -28.02 -54.92 8.49
N GLY A 457 -28.80 -55.98 8.69
CA GLY A 457 -30.28 -55.92 8.69
C GLY A 457 -31.00 -56.72 7.59
N CYS A 458 -30.29 -57.36 6.66
CA CYS A 458 -30.92 -58.20 5.63
C CYS A 458 -31.27 -59.61 6.18
N LYS A 459 -32.55 -59.92 6.36
CA LYS A 459 -32.98 -61.17 7.02
C LYS A 459 -33.18 -62.38 6.08
N GLU A 460 -32.81 -62.23 4.81
CA GLU A 460 -33.11 -63.23 3.78
C GLU A 460 -32.07 -64.36 3.74
N TRP A 461 -32.57 -65.57 3.55
CA TRP A 461 -31.78 -66.78 3.32
C TRP A 461 -31.78 -67.04 1.81
N VAL A 462 -30.59 -67.17 1.24
CA VAL A 462 -30.40 -67.17 -0.21
C VAL A 462 -29.61 -68.41 -0.59
N PRO A 463 -30.02 -69.14 -1.65
CA PRO A 463 -29.23 -70.22 -2.22
C PRO A 463 -27.82 -69.76 -2.57
N VAL A 464 -26.80 -70.56 -2.22
CA VAL A 464 -25.38 -70.20 -2.43
C VAL A 464 -25.10 -69.75 -3.86
N GLY A 465 -25.72 -70.39 -4.86
CA GLY A 465 -25.58 -70.02 -6.27
C GLY A 465 -26.18 -68.67 -6.68
N LYS A 466 -27.12 -68.11 -5.90
CA LYS A 466 -27.88 -66.88 -6.21
C LYS A 466 -27.53 -65.69 -5.32
N VAL A 467 -26.53 -65.81 -4.44
CA VAL A 467 -26.15 -64.75 -3.50
C VAL A 467 -25.70 -63.46 -4.20
N ASP A 468 -24.93 -63.56 -5.29
CA ASP A 468 -24.47 -62.39 -6.03
C ASP A 468 -25.60 -61.69 -6.80
N GLU A 469 -26.63 -62.43 -7.20
CA GLU A 469 -27.83 -61.86 -7.82
C GLU A 469 -28.64 -61.11 -6.75
N HIS A 470 -28.94 -61.75 -5.61
CA HIS A 470 -29.63 -61.12 -4.49
C HIS A 470 -28.91 -59.84 -4.01
N LEU A 471 -27.59 -59.85 -3.85
CA LEU A 471 -26.84 -58.65 -3.42
C LEU A 471 -26.95 -57.47 -4.40
N ARG A 472 -27.16 -57.74 -5.69
CA ARG A 472 -27.25 -56.71 -6.74
C ARG A 472 -28.67 -56.17 -6.93
N SER A 473 -29.70 -57.02 -6.83
CA SER A 473 -31.07 -56.63 -7.20
C SER A 473 -32.07 -56.64 -6.05
N GLU A 474 -31.89 -57.45 -5.01
CA GLU A 474 -32.96 -57.75 -4.02
C GLU A 474 -32.59 -57.37 -2.59
N CYS A 475 -31.29 -57.27 -2.26
CA CYS A 475 -30.82 -56.97 -0.91
C CYS A 475 -31.20 -55.55 -0.47
N SER A 476 -32.13 -55.44 0.48
CA SER A 476 -32.62 -54.17 1.02
C SER A 476 -31.51 -53.22 1.51
N VAL A 477 -30.51 -53.75 2.23
CA VAL A 477 -29.36 -52.98 2.73
C VAL A 477 -28.54 -52.37 1.58
N THR A 478 -28.36 -53.11 0.48
CA THR A 478 -27.60 -52.64 -0.68
C THR A 478 -28.38 -51.58 -1.45
N GLN A 479 -29.69 -51.78 -1.66
CA GLN A 479 -30.56 -50.79 -2.27
C GLN A 479 -30.62 -49.48 -1.46
N GLU A 480 -30.72 -49.55 -0.13
CA GLU A 480 -30.68 -48.37 0.74
C GLU A 480 -29.34 -47.63 0.67
N ARG A 481 -28.22 -48.37 0.65
CA ARG A 481 -26.89 -47.78 0.45
C ARG A 481 -26.78 -47.08 -0.90
N ASP A 482 -27.28 -47.70 -1.96
CA ASP A 482 -27.17 -47.18 -3.33
C ASP A 482 -28.10 -45.97 -3.54
N THR A 483 -29.28 -45.95 -2.92
CA THR A 483 -30.17 -44.77 -2.90
C THR A 483 -29.57 -43.61 -2.09
N LEU A 484 -28.92 -43.88 -0.96
CA LEU A 484 -28.17 -42.87 -0.21
C LEU A 484 -26.99 -42.32 -1.03
N ALA A 485 -26.26 -43.19 -1.73
CA ALA A 485 -25.19 -42.80 -2.64
C ALA A 485 -25.71 -41.98 -3.83
N ALA A 486 -26.89 -42.29 -4.38
CA ALA A 486 -27.53 -41.49 -5.42
C ALA A 486 -27.91 -40.08 -4.91
N ARG A 487 -28.55 -39.97 -3.74
CA ARG A 487 -28.86 -38.67 -3.11
C ARG A 487 -27.60 -37.86 -2.78
N ALA A 488 -26.52 -38.53 -2.38
CA ALA A 488 -25.24 -37.88 -2.13
C ALA A 488 -24.60 -37.36 -3.43
N ARG A 489 -24.69 -38.11 -4.54
CA ARG A 489 -24.24 -37.66 -5.87
C ARG A 489 -25.02 -36.44 -6.35
N GLU A 490 -26.35 -36.44 -6.22
CA GLU A 490 -27.20 -35.30 -6.59
C GLU A 490 -26.83 -34.02 -5.80
N LYS A 491 -26.67 -34.13 -4.47
CA LYS A 491 -26.26 -32.99 -3.63
C LYS A 491 -24.85 -32.48 -3.93
N ASN A 492 -23.96 -33.36 -4.43
CA ASN A 492 -22.59 -33.02 -4.80
C ASN A 492 -22.44 -32.67 -6.29
N ALA A 493 -23.53 -32.70 -7.08
CA ALA A 493 -23.52 -32.30 -8.48
C ALA A 493 -23.07 -30.84 -8.59
N VAL A 494 -22.19 -30.58 -9.55
CA VAL A 494 -21.67 -29.24 -9.82
C VAL A 494 -22.70 -28.48 -10.65
N VAL A 495 -23.16 -27.35 -10.15
CA VAL A 495 -24.11 -26.45 -10.81
C VAL A 495 -23.50 -25.07 -10.96
N THR A 496 -23.79 -24.41 -12.07
CA THR A 496 -23.32 -23.03 -12.32
C THR A 496 -24.24 -22.04 -11.61
N CYS A 497 -23.66 -21.13 -10.84
CA CYS A 497 -24.40 -20.02 -10.24
C CYS A 497 -24.93 -19.08 -11.34
N PRO A 498 -26.24 -18.84 -11.47
CA PRO A 498 -26.83 -17.96 -12.48
C PRO A 498 -26.43 -16.48 -12.33
N GLU A 499 -26.00 -16.04 -11.15
CA GLU A 499 -25.64 -14.63 -10.92
C GLU A 499 -24.17 -14.30 -11.19
N CYS A 500 -23.25 -15.23 -10.89
CA CYS A 500 -21.81 -15.00 -11.00
C CYS A 500 -21.08 -15.96 -11.94
N GLY A 501 -21.75 -16.99 -12.45
CA GLY A 501 -21.18 -17.98 -13.37
C GLY A 501 -20.23 -19.00 -12.71
N LEU A 502 -19.98 -18.92 -11.40
CA LEU A 502 -19.08 -19.87 -10.71
C LEU A 502 -19.73 -21.24 -10.57
N ALA A 503 -18.96 -22.29 -10.87
CA ALA A 503 -19.35 -23.68 -10.67
C ALA A 503 -19.24 -24.06 -9.18
N VAL A 504 -20.36 -24.41 -8.55
CA VAL A 504 -20.46 -24.74 -7.12
C VAL A 504 -21.26 -26.02 -6.95
N ARG A 505 -20.93 -26.86 -5.98
CA ARG A 505 -21.76 -28.05 -5.67
C ARG A 505 -23.14 -27.60 -5.20
N LEU A 506 -24.20 -28.29 -5.64
CA LEU A 506 -25.60 -27.93 -5.36
C LEU A 506 -25.87 -27.71 -3.85
N ARG A 507 -25.30 -28.57 -2.99
CA ARG A 507 -25.41 -28.42 -1.53
C ARG A 507 -24.83 -27.12 -0.96
N TYR A 508 -23.87 -26.50 -1.64
CA TYR A 508 -23.22 -25.26 -1.22
C TYR A 508 -23.77 -24.04 -1.96
N LEU A 509 -24.59 -24.22 -2.99
CA LEU A 509 -25.18 -23.11 -3.75
C LEU A 509 -25.92 -22.09 -2.86
N PRO A 510 -26.71 -22.48 -1.84
CA PRO A 510 -27.35 -21.52 -0.92
C PRO A 510 -26.35 -20.75 -0.05
N ARG A 511 -25.25 -21.39 0.38
CA ARG A 511 -24.17 -20.74 1.13
C ARG A 511 -23.40 -19.77 0.23
N HIS A 512 -23.12 -20.20 -1.00
CA HIS A 512 -22.48 -19.36 -2.00
C HIS A 512 -23.23 -18.05 -2.22
N TYR A 513 -24.54 -18.08 -2.46
CA TYR A 513 -25.33 -16.84 -2.62
C TYR A 513 -25.23 -15.86 -1.45
N ARG A 514 -25.15 -16.38 -0.22
CA ARG A 514 -25.13 -15.59 1.01
C ARG A 514 -23.75 -15.01 1.32
N ASP A 515 -22.72 -15.83 1.18
CA ASP A 515 -21.42 -15.56 1.82
C ASP A 515 -20.28 -15.38 0.82
N GLU A 516 -20.37 -15.94 -0.40
CA GLU A 516 -19.23 -16.04 -1.33
C GLU A 516 -19.52 -15.41 -2.70
N CYS A 517 -20.78 -15.34 -3.12
CA CYS A 517 -21.17 -14.84 -4.43
C CYS A 517 -20.75 -13.37 -4.59
N VAL A 518 -19.97 -13.09 -5.62
CA VAL A 518 -19.48 -11.73 -5.93
C VAL A 518 -20.57 -10.82 -6.48
N SER A 519 -21.65 -11.41 -7.01
CA SER A 519 -22.84 -10.69 -7.49
C SER A 519 -23.85 -10.39 -6.37
N ARG A 520 -23.66 -10.94 -5.16
CA ARG A 520 -24.59 -10.72 -4.04
C ARG A 520 -24.64 -9.24 -3.66
N VAL A 521 -25.83 -8.78 -3.28
CA VAL A 521 -26.06 -7.38 -2.91
C VAL A 521 -25.81 -7.16 -1.42
N VAL A 522 -24.73 -6.47 -1.08
CA VAL A 522 -24.35 -6.09 0.29
C VAL A 522 -24.55 -4.61 0.54
N ALA A 523 -24.70 -4.23 1.81
CA ALA A 523 -24.66 -2.83 2.22
C ALA A 523 -23.22 -2.29 2.21
N CYS A 524 -23.08 -0.98 2.00
CA CYS A 524 -21.82 -0.27 2.18
C CYS A 524 -21.27 -0.45 3.62
N LYS A 525 -19.93 -0.44 3.77
CA LYS A 525 -19.22 -0.50 5.07
C LYS A 525 -19.70 0.60 6.02
N ASN A 526 -19.97 1.77 5.45
CA ASN A 526 -20.42 2.95 6.18
C ASN A 526 -21.95 3.00 6.33
N ALA A 527 -22.66 1.88 6.16
CA ALA A 527 -24.11 1.84 6.35
C ALA A 527 -24.52 2.22 7.78
N ALA A 528 -23.74 1.80 8.78
CA ALA A 528 -23.92 2.20 10.17
C ALA A 528 -23.78 3.74 10.38
N HIS A 529 -22.99 4.41 9.52
CA HIS A 529 -22.79 5.86 9.56
C HIS A 529 -23.78 6.63 8.66
N GLY A 530 -24.80 5.95 8.11
CA GLY A 530 -25.88 6.57 7.33
C GLY A 530 -25.77 6.41 5.81
N CYS A 531 -24.81 5.64 5.29
CA CYS A 531 -24.78 5.31 3.86
C CYS A 531 -25.89 4.30 3.51
N ARG A 532 -26.80 4.65 2.59
CA ARG A 532 -27.91 3.78 2.18
C ARG A 532 -27.60 2.92 0.94
N ALA A 533 -26.36 2.95 0.45
CA ALA A 533 -25.98 2.23 -0.77
C ALA A 533 -26.01 0.72 -0.56
N ARG A 534 -26.69 0.03 -1.48
CA ARG A 534 -26.70 -1.43 -1.61
C ARG A 534 -26.09 -1.77 -2.96
N LEU A 535 -24.98 -2.49 -2.95
CA LEU A 535 -24.12 -2.69 -4.11
C LEU A 535 -23.81 -4.17 -4.25
N ARG A 536 -23.50 -4.61 -5.47
CA ARG A 536 -22.93 -5.95 -5.65
C ARG A 536 -21.59 -5.99 -4.93
N TRP A 537 -21.26 -7.11 -4.29
CA TRP A 537 -20.00 -7.26 -3.55
C TRP A 537 -18.78 -6.87 -4.38
N ARG A 538 -18.72 -7.29 -5.65
CA ARG A 538 -17.64 -6.92 -6.58
C ARG A 538 -17.53 -5.42 -6.83
N ASP A 539 -18.64 -4.66 -6.78
CA ASP A 539 -18.67 -3.22 -7.10
C ASP A 539 -18.54 -2.35 -5.84
N ARG A 540 -18.60 -2.97 -4.65
CA ARG A 540 -18.53 -2.28 -3.35
C ARG A 540 -17.26 -1.46 -3.20
N HIS A 541 -16.12 -1.98 -3.66
CA HIS A 541 -14.84 -1.27 -3.57
C HIS A 541 -14.86 0.04 -4.36
N LEU A 542 -15.49 0.10 -5.55
CA LEU A 542 -15.58 1.33 -6.35
C LEU A 542 -16.34 2.45 -5.63
N HIS A 543 -17.33 2.09 -4.81
CA HIS A 543 -18.08 3.04 -3.99
C HIS A 543 -17.31 3.46 -2.72
N GLU A 544 -16.58 2.52 -2.13
CA GLU A 544 -15.85 2.75 -0.88
C GLU A 544 -14.45 3.33 -1.08
N ASP A 545 -13.91 3.26 -2.29
CA ASP A 545 -12.57 3.74 -2.59
C ASP A 545 -12.48 5.24 -2.35
N PHE A 546 -11.55 5.62 -1.48
CA PHE A 546 -11.28 7.00 -1.14
C PHE A 546 -10.38 7.67 -2.19
N MET A 547 -9.60 6.87 -2.94
CA MET A 547 -8.67 7.33 -3.96
C MET A 547 -9.36 7.61 -5.30
N THR A 548 -10.60 7.15 -5.52
CA THR A 548 -11.40 7.58 -6.68
C THR A 548 -11.97 8.98 -6.53
N LEU A 549 -11.99 9.55 -5.31
CA LEU A 549 -12.36 10.94 -5.04
C LEU A 549 -11.28 11.94 -5.52
N THR A 550 -10.41 11.59 -6.46
CA THR A 550 -9.07 12.21 -6.60
C THR A 550 -9.02 13.59 -7.24
N ARG A 551 -10.10 14.09 -7.84
CA ARG A 551 -10.08 15.40 -8.49
C ARG A 551 -10.79 16.43 -7.64
N ASP A 552 -10.10 17.51 -7.33
CA ASP A 552 -10.70 18.65 -6.67
C ASP A 552 -11.80 19.24 -7.57
N ARG A 553 -12.88 19.70 -6.95
CA ARG A 553 -13.97 20.33 -7.68
C ARG A 553 -13.41 21.56 -8.40
N SER A 554 -13.92 21.84 -9.59
CA SER A 554 -13.61 23.06 -10.33
C SER A 554 -14.84 23.95 -10.42
N MET A 555 -14.63 25.23 -10.66
CA MET A 555 -15.67 26.21 -10.96
C MET A 555 -15.18 27.09 -12.10
N LEU A 556 -16.13 27.71 -12.80
CA LEU A 556 -15.82 28.59 -13.91
C LEU A 556 -15.92 30.04 -13.46
N GLN A 557 -14.81 30.76 -13.55
CA GLN A 557 -14.75 32.20 -13.35
C GLN A 557 -15.09 32.92 -14.64
N PHE A 558 -16.07 33.81 -14.57
CA PHE A 558 -16.33 34.78 -15.61
C PHE A 558 -15.49 36.02 -15.30
N GLN A 559 -14.47 36.25 -16.13
CA GLN A 559 -13.49 37.30 -15.86
C GLN A 559 -14.14 38.69 -15.89
N THR A 560 -13.56 39.59 -15.09
CA THR A 560 -13.96 41.00 -15.05
C THR A 560 -13.55 41.68 -16.37
N GLY A 561 -14.48 42.40 -17.02
CA GLY A 561 -14.17 43.11 -18.28
C GLY A 561 -15.18 43.00 -19.43
N GLY A 562 -16.33 42.35 -19.25
CA GLY A 562 -17.52 42.60 -20.06
C GLY A 562 -18.03 41.46 -20.94
N ASP A 563 -17.16 40.64 -21.53
CA ASP A 563 -17.58 39.78 -22.66
C ASP A 563 -17.46 38.26 -22.37
N ALA A 564 -17.48 37.85 -21.10
CA ALA A 564 -17.37 36.44 -20.73
C ALA A 564 -18.67 35.67 -20.97
N PHE A 565 -18.72 34.69 -21.86
CA PHE A 565 -19.95 33.92 -22.09
C PHE A 565 -19.70 32.48 -22.52
N ILE A 566 -20.73 31.65 -22.39
CA ILE A 566 -20.78 30.29 -22.90
C ILE A 566 -21.85 30.24 -23.98
N SER A 567 -21.50 29.75 -25.17
CA SER A 567 -22.44 29.56 -26.27
C SER A 567 -23.21 28.26 -26.08
N VAL A 568 -24.46 28.36 -25.62
CA VAL A 568 -25.35 27.20 -25.40
C VAL A 568 -25.91 26.65 -26.72
N SER A 569 -25.86 27.48 -27.77
CA SER A 569 -26.11 27.16 -29.17
C SER A 569 -24.80 26.82 -29.87
N GLY A 570 -24.72 25.68 -30.56
CA GLY A 570 -23.48 25.19 -31.16
C GLY A 570 -22.96 26.10 -32.30
N PRO A 571 -21.63 26.20 -32.51
CA PRO A 571 -21.09 26.84 -33.70
C PRO A 571 -21.29 25.90 -34.89
N SER A 572 -22.32 26.14 -35.73
CA SER A 572 -22.35 25.53 -37.06
C SER A 572 -21.30 26.24 -37.94
N PRO A 573 -20.30 25.53 -38.52
CA PRO A 573 -19.27 26.14 -39.35
C PRO A 573 -19.75 26.74 -40.68
N GLN A 574 -21.05 26.63 -40.99
CA GLN A 574 -21.67 27.16 -42.22
C GLN A 574 -22.53 28.42 -41.99
N ALA A 575 -22.60 28.94 -40.76
CA ALA A 575 -23.48 30.06 -40.43
C ALA A 575 -22.82 31.45 -40.61
N SER A 576 -22.10 31.66 -41.71
CA SER A 576 -21.71 33.01 -42.15
C SER A 576 -22.69 33.66 -43.14
N GLN A 577 -23.76 32.95 -43.60
CA GLN A 577 -24.69 33.52 -44.59
C GLN A 577 -26.18 33.10 -44.49
N ALA A 578 -26.69 32.66 -43.33
CA ALA A 578 -28.13 32.34 -43.20
C ALA A 578 -28.77 32.92 -41.94
N ALA A 579 -29.22 34.17 -42.04
CA ALA A 579 -30.12 34.80 -41.08
C ALA A 579 -31.58 34.43 -41.41
N SER A 580 -32.09 33.30 -40.92
CA SER A 580 -33.56 33.05 -40.86
C SER A 580 -34.02 31.85 -40.03
N GLY A 581 -33.15 31.19 -39.26
CA GLY A 581 -33.52 30.07 -38.38
C GLY A 581 -33.14 30.29 -36.91
N GLY A 582 -33.58 31.39 -36.29
CA GLY A 582 -33.24 31.73 -34.90
C GLY A 582 -33.69 30.64 -33.91
N GLU A 583 -32.74 30.06 -33.18
CA GLU A 583 -33.03 29.14 -32.09
C GLU A 583 -33.94 29.81 -31.04
N LYS A 584 -35.01 29.12 -30.65
CA LYS A 584 -36.10 29.68 -29.83
C LYS A 584 -35.79 29.54 -28.35
N ASP A 585 -35.99 30.62 -27.60
CA ASP A 585 -36.07 30.60 -26.13
C ASP A 585 -37.04 29.52 -25.65
N LEU A 586 -36.76 28.93 -24.48
CA LEU A 586 -37.59 27.85 -23.94
C LEU A 586 -38.86 28.44 -23.32
N SER A 587 -40.01 28.18 -23.92
CA SER A 587 -41.31 28.60 -23.41
C SER A 587 -41.68 27.86 -22.11
N PRO A 588 -42.43 28.48 -21.18
CA PRO A 588 -42.91 27.81 -19.97
C PRO A 588 -43.71 26.51 -20.25
N PRO A 589 -43.70 25.52 -19.34
CA PRO A 589 -43.04 25.54 -18.03
C PRO A 589 -41.55 25.22 -18.09
N TRP A 590 -40.75 25.93 -17.30
CA TRP A 590 -39.33 25.68 -17.14
C TRP A 590 -38.82 26.09 -15.76
N SER A 591 -37.67 25.55 -15.36
CA SER A 591 -36.93 26.01 -14.17
C SER A 591 -35.45 26.11 -14.50
N ALA A 592 -34.82 27.22 -14.11
CA ALA A 592 -33.40 27.47 -14.30
C ALA A 592 -32.75 27.71 -12.94
N GLU A 593 -31.78 26.87 -12.58
CA GLU A 593 -31.02 26.95 -11.34
C GLU A 593 -29.58 27.35 -11.63
N TYR A 594 -29.06 28.30 -10.86
CA TYR A 594 -27.70 28.82 -10.97
C TYR A 594 -27.04 28.82 -9.59
N PHE A 595 -25.84 28.25 -9.49
CA PHE A 595 -25.02 28.29 -8.29
C PHE A 595 -23.89 29.30 -8.50
N LEU A 596 -24.03 30.48 -7.92
CA LEU A 596 -23.26 31.67 -8.28
C LEU A 596 -22.55 32.27 -7.06
N TRP A 597 -21.31 32.68 -7.25
CA TRP A 597 -20.57 33.51 -6.30
C TRP A 597 -20.41 34.90 -6.87
N MET A 598 -20.99 35.89 -6.18
CA MET A 598 -20.83 37.30 -6.53
C MET A 598 -19.46 37.80 -6.05
N VAL A 599 -18.73 38.48 -6.94
CA VAL A 599 -17.41 39.08 -6.68
C VAL A 599 -17.46 40.06 -5.51
N ASP A 600 -16.33 40.23 -4.82
CA ASP A 600 -16.18 41.22 -3.76
C ASP A 600 -16.53 42.63 -4.27
N ALA A 601 -17.09 43.46 -3.39
CA ALA A 601 -17.49 44.82 -3.74
C ALA A 601 -16.29 45.66 -4.22
N GLY A 602 -15.13 45.53 -3.57
CA GLY A 602 -13.90 46.21 -3.95
C GLY A 602 -13.36 45.75 -5.30
N GLU A 603 -13.33 44.44 -5.55
CA GLU A 603 -12.90 43.88 -6.84
C GLU A 603 -13.79 44.37 -8.01
N GLU A 604 -15.11 44.48 -7.81
CA GLU A 604 -16.00 45.04 -8.84
C GLU A 604 -15.82 46.54 -9.04
N ILE A 605 -15.64 47.31 -7.96
CA ILE A 605 -15.33 48.75 -8.03
C ILE A 605 -14.06 48.96 -8.85
N LEU A 606 -13.00 48.19 -8.58
CA LEU A 606 -11.74 48.26 -9.32
C LEU A 606 -11.92 47.88 -10.81
N SER A 607 -12.76 46.87 -11.11
CA SER A 607 -13.10 46.50 -12.49
C SER A 607 -13.82 47.62 -13.26
N LEU A 608 -14.79 48.26 -12.61
CA LEU A 608 -15.52 49.42 -13.14
C LEU A 608 -14.60 50.60 -13.40
N LEU A 609 -13.72 50.91 -12.45
CA LEU A 609 -12.78 52.04 -12.57
C LEU A 609 -11.71 51.77 -13.61
N LYS A 610 -11.15 50.56 -13.68
CA LYS A 610 -10.25 50.15 -14.77
C LYS A 610 -10.89 50.36 -16.14
N SER A 611 -12.14 49.91 -16.32
CA SER A 611 -12.89 50.11 -17.56
C SER A 611 -13.13 51.60 -17.84
N SER A 612 -13.38 52.39 -16.79
CA SER A 612 -13.57 53.83 -16.88
C SER A 612 -12.28 54.56 -17.29
N VAL A 613 -11.10 54.14 -16.81
CA VAL A 613 -9.80 54.72 -17.20
C VAL A 613 -9.54 54.48 -18.70
N ALA A 614 -9.77 53.25 -19.19
CA ALA A 614 -9.64 52.95 -20.62
C ALA A 614 -10.60 53.77 -21.50
N LEU A 615 -11.82 54.01 -21.01
CA LEU A 615 -12.78 54.87 -21.71
C LEU A 615 -12.39 56.35 -21.64
N THR A 616 -11.77 56.81 -20.56
CA THR A 616 -11.21 58.17 -20.44
C THR A 616 -10.10 58.39 -21.47
N GLU A 617 -9.27 57.38 -21.76
CA GLU A 617 -8.33 57.46 -22.88
C GLU A 617 -9.04 57.62 -24.21
N THR A 618 -10.10 56.85 -24.44
CA THR A 618 -10.93 57.01 -25.65
C THR A 618 -11.52 58.43 -25.72
N VAL A 619 -11.95 59.01 -24.60
CA VAL A 619 -12.41 60.40 -24.53
C VAL A 619 -11.29 61.37 -24.89
N ALA A 620 -10.08 61.20 -24.35
CA ALA A 620 -8.94 62.08 -24.64
C ALA A 620 -8.55 62.04 -26.11
N VAL A 621 -8.39 60.83 -26.68
CA VAL A 621 -8.04 60.61 -28.09
C VAL A 621 -9.14 61.17 -29.00
N ALA A 622 -10.40 60.79 -28.78
CA ALA A 622 -11.49 61.25 -29.62
C ALA A 622 -11.72 62.76 -29.50
N THR A 623 -11.40 63.39 -28.37
CA THR A 623 -11.46 64.86 -28.22
C THR A 623 -10.42 65.54 -29.09
N HIS A 624 -9.20 65.00 -29.13
CA HIS A 624 -8.15 65.51 -30.00
C HIS A 624 -8.49 65.32 -31.49
N GLU A 625 -8.92 64.12 -31.88
CA GLU A 625 -9.35 63.82 -33.25
C GLU A 625 -10.55 64.67 -33.67
N ASN A 626 -11.52 64.91 -32.78
CA ASN A 626 -12.66 65.78 -33.07
C ASN A 626 -12.21 67.20 -33.42
N LYS A 627 -11.25 67.77 -32.68
CA LYS A 627 -10.66 69.08 -32.99
C LYS A 627 -9.98 69.09 -34.35
N GLN A 628 -9.25 68.02 -34.71
CA GLN A 628 -8.63 67.89 -36.02
C GLN A 628 -9.67 67.83 -37.15
N TRP A 629 -10.73 67.02 -37.00
CA TRP A 629 -11.81 66.92 -37.99
C TRP A 629 -12.60 68.23 -38.10
N GLN A 630 -12.82 68.93 -37.00
CA GLN A 630 -13.43 70.25 -36.97
C GLN A 630 -12.58 71.26 -37.76
N ALA A 631 -11.27 71.29 -37.53
CA ALA A 631 -10.35 72.16 -38.27
C ALA A 631 -10.32 71.82 -39.77
N LYS A 632 -10.32 70.53 -40.15
CA LYS A 632 -10.43 70.09 -41.55
C LYS A 632 -11.74 70.55 -42.19
N ALA A 633 -12.87 70.38 -41.50
CA ALA A 633 -14.17 70.83 -41.98
C ALA A 633 -14.22 72.36 -42.18
N ASP A 634 -13.65 73.12 -41.24
CA ASP A 634 -13.61 74.59 -41.33
C ASP A 634 -12.63 75.08 -42.42
N ALA A 635 -11.50 74.40 -42.62
CA ALA A 635 -10.60 74.63 -43.75
C ALA A 635 -11.29 74.35 -45.10
N CYS A 636 -12.09 73.27 -45.19
CA CYS A 636 -12.88 72.99 -46.38
C CYS A 636 -13.92 74.11 -46.66
N LYS A 637 -14.59 74.62 -45.62
CA LYS A 637 -15.51 75.77 -45.75
C LYS A 637 -14.78 77.04 -46.20
N GLN A 638 -13.56 77.28 -45.73
CA GLN A 638 -12.73 78.41 -46.18
C GLN A 638 -12.34 78.26 -47.66
N LYS A 639 -11.81 77.11 -48.07
CA LYS A 639 -11.51 76.81 -49.49
C LYS A 639 -12.74 76.96 -50.39
N LEU A 640 -13.92 76.57 -49.90
CA LEU A 640 -15.18 76.76 -50.64
C LEU A 640 -15.54 78.24 -50.82
N LYS A 641 -15.31 79.08 -49.79
CA LYS A 641 -15.51 80.54 -49.89
C LYS A 641 -14.53 81.16 -50.89
N GLU A 642 -13.27 80.74 -50.89
CA GLU A 642 -12.25 81.20 -51.84
C GLU A 642 -12.58 80.80 -53.28
N LEU A 643 -13.01 79.55 -53.52
CA LEU A 643 -13.47 79.11 -54.84
C LEU A 643 -14.70 79.91 -55.32
N LYS A 644 -15.64 80.23 -54.42
CA LYS A 644 -16.79 81.09 -54.72
C LYS A 644 -16.35 82.53 -55.06
N GLN A 645 -15.36 83.08 -54.36
CA GLN A 645 -14.81 84.41 -54.65
C GLN A 645 -14.05 84.45 -55.98
N LYS A 646 -13.20 83.45 -56.27
CA LYS A 646 -12.51 83.30 -57.56
C LYS A 646 -13.51 83.18 -58.73
N ARG A 647 -14.62 82.46 -58.52
CA ARG A 647 -15.72 82.37 -59.48
C ARG A 647 -16.47 83.70 -59.66
N LYS A 648 -16.60 84.51 -58.60
CA LYS A 648 -17.24 85.84 -58.64
C LYS A 648 -16.35 86.90 -59.31
N HIS A 649 -15.03 86.84 -59.13
CA HIS A 649 -14.06 87.69 -59.85
C HIS A 649 -14.00 87.38 -61.36
N LYS A 650 -14.34 86.15 -61.79
CA LYS A 650 -14.50 85.81 -63.22
C LYS A 650 -15.72 86.49 -63.87
N ALA A 651 -16.73 86.90 -63.08
CA ALA A 651 -17.95 87.56 -63.57
C ALA A 651 -17.87 89.10 -63.61
N SER A 652 -16.90 89.72 -62.93
CA SER A 652 -16.64 91.17 -62.93
C SER A 652 -15.29 91.42 -63.61
N GLY A 653 -15.30 91.67 -64.91
CA GLY A 653 -14.10 91.69 -65.77
C GLY A 653 -13.03 92.75 -65.43
N LYS A 654 -11.85 92.53 -66.04
CA LYS A 654 -10.61 93.34 -66.12
C LYS A 654 -9.58 93.16 -64.99
N GLY A 655 -8.66 92.22 -65.19
CA GLY A 655 -7.37 92.14 -64.49
C GLY A 655 -6.62 90.86 -64.85
N HIS A 656 -5.36 90.98 -65.31
CA HIS A 656 -4.48 89.86 -65.66
C HIS A 656 -4.11 89.03 -64.42
N ALA A 657 -4.92 88.01 -64.09
CA ALA A 657 -4.55 86.96 -63.14
C ALA A 657 -4.85 85.59 -63.79
N ALA A 658 -3.88 84.66 -63.66
CA ALA A 658 -3.82 83.38 -64.34
C ALA A 658 -5.16 82.63 -64.42
N ALA A 659 -5.55 82.24 -65.63
CA ALA A 659 -6.79 81.55 -65.92
C ALA A 659 -6.73 80.08 -65.47
N ILE A 660 -7.49 79.72 -64.44
CA ILE A 660 -7.77 78.32 -64.09
C ILE A 660 -8.89 77.82 -65.03
N SER A 661 -8.71 76.65 -65.64
CA SER A 661 -9.66 76.08 -66.61
C SER A 661 -10.98 75.66 -65.94
N GLY A 662 -12.04 75.53 -66.73
CA GLY A 662 -13.36 75.10 -66.22
C GLY A 662 -13.36 73.65 -65.68
N GLU A 663 -12.49 72.80 -66.22
CA GLU A 663 -12.32 71.41 -65.79
C GLU A 663 -11.58 71.35 -64.45
N ASP A 664 -10.52 72.15 -64.27
CA ASP A 664 -9.78 72.24 -63.00
C ASP A 664 -10.68 72.74 -61.85
N LEU A 665 -11.56 73.71 -62.13
CA LEU A 665 -12.54 74.20 -61.16
C LEU A 665 -13.56 73.13 -60.76
N SER A 666 -13.97 72.27 -61.70
CA SER A 666 -14.88 71.17 -61.44
C SER A 666 -14.20 70.04 -60.66
N ALA A 667 -12.96 69.70 -61.01
CA ALA A 667 -12.15 68.70 -60.31
C ALA A 667 -11.87 69.13 -58.86
N SER A 668 -11.41 70.37 -58.66
CA SER A 668 -11.18 70.92 -57.31
C SER A 668 -12.46 71.04 -56.48
N ALA A 669 -13.62 71.28 -57.10
CA ALA A 669 -14.90 71.31 -56.39
C ALA A 669 -15.37 69.91 -55.97
N LYS A 670 -15.10 68.88 -56.79
CA LYS A 670 -15.41 67.48 -56.47
C LYS A 670 -14.52 66.96 -55.34
N GLU A 671 -13.22 67.19 -55.44
CA GLU A 671 -12.24 66.84 -54.38
C GLU A 671 -12.59 67.52 -53.06
N LEU A 672 -12.94 68.82 -53.08
CA LEU A 672 -13.37 69.55 -51.89
C LEU A 672 -14.68 69.00 -51.29
N ALA A 673 -15.60 68.48 -52.12
CA ALA A 673 -16.83 67.86 -51.65
C ALA A 673 -16.58 66.48 -51.01
N GLU A 674 -15.64 65.70 -51.56
CA GLU A 674 -15.19 64.43 -50.98
C GLU A 674 -14.47 64.65 -49.65
N ASP A 675 -13.55 65.62 -49.58
CA ASP A 675 -12.85 66.03 -48.35
C ASP A 675 -13.81 66.53 -47.26
N PHE A 676 -14.81 67.34 -47.65
CA PHE A 676 -15.81 67.83 -46.71
C PHE A 676 -16.69 66.70 -46.18
N ASN A 677 -17.14 65.77 -47.03
CA ASN A 677 -17.90 64.60 -46.60
C ASN A 677 -17.08 63.70 -45.67
N ALA A 678 -15.80 63.46 -45.98
CA ALA A 678 -14.90 62.70 -45.12
C ALA A 678 -14.71 63.39 -43.75
N ALA A 679 -14.54 64.71 -43.74
CA ALA A 679 -14.43 65.49 -42.51
C ALA A 679 -15.73 65.48 -41.69
N GLU A 680 -16.90 65.57 -42.32
CA GLU A 680 -18.20 65.50 -41.65
C GLU A 680 -18.48 64.11 -41.07
N GLN A 681 -18.15 63.04 -41.81
CA GLN A 681 -18.24 61.66 -41.31
C GLN A 681 -17.28 61.41 -40.14
N GLY A 682 -16.03 61.88 -40.23
CA GLY A 682 -15.05 61.79 -39.15
C GLY A 682 -15.49 62.56 -37.89
N LEU A 683 -16.07 63.75 -38.07
CA LEU A 683 -16.64 64.55 -36.98
C LEU A 683 -17.81 63.80 -36.31
N LEU A 684 -18.69 63.19 -37.11
CA LEU A 684 -19.83 62.44 -36.61
C LEU A 684 -19.38 61.21 -35.80
N ALA A 685 -18.46 60.43 -36.36
CA ALA A 685 -17.93 59.22 -35.73
C ALA A 685 -17.25 59.54 -34.40
N THR A 686 -16.39 60.57 -34.37
CA THR A 686 -15.70 60.99 -33.14
C THR A 686 -16.65 61.60 -32.11
N ARG A 687 -17.67 62.38 -32.50
CA ARG A 687 -18.71 62.86 -31.57
C ARG A 687 -19.51 61.71 -30.96
N LYS A 688 -19.87 60.71 -31.77
CA LYS A 688 -20.58 59.51 -31.30
C LYS A 688 -19.71 58.72 -30.31
N ALA A 689 -18.43 58.51 -30.63
CA ALA A 689 -17.48 57.84 -29.75
C ALA A 689 -17.30 58.60 -28.42
N LEU A 690 -17.17 59.93 -28.47
CA LEU A 690 -17.08 60.79 -27.28
C LEU A 690 -18.31 60.69 -26.39
N ALA A 691 -19.51 60.83 -26.96
CA ALA A 691 -20.76 60.75 -26.21
C ALA A 691 -20.94 59.37 -25.56
N LEU A 692 -20.59 58.29 -26.27
CA LEU A 692 -20.61 56.93 -25.73
C LEU A 692 -19.63 56.77 -24.58
N ALA A 693 -18.36 57.12 -24.79
CA ALA A 693 -17.31 56.91 -23.79
C ALA A 693 -17.57 57.74 -22.52
N LYS A 694 -17.96 59.02 -22.64
CA LYS A 694 -18.34 59.86 -21.49
C LYS A 694 -19.53 59.29 -20.72
N GLY A 695 -20.55 58.81 -21.42
CA GLY A 695 -21.71 58.20 -20.78
C GLY A 695 -21.38 56.90 -20.05
N TRP A 696 -20.49 56.07 -20.60
CA TRP A 696 -19.99 54.87 -19.92
C TRP A 696 -19.16 55.19 -18.68
N VAL A 697 -18.24 56.16 -18.76
CA VAL A 697 -17.48 56.63 -17.59
C VAL A 697 -18.44 57.11 -16.50
N GLN A 698 -19.46 57.90 -16.85
CA GLN A 698 -20.47 58.35 -15.88
C GLN A 698 -21.21 57.19 -15.21
N LEU A 699 -21.69 56.22 -15.99
CA LEU A 699 -22.41 55.08 -15.43
C LEU A 699 -21.52 54.24 -14.51
N ASN A 700 -20.31 53.89 -14.96
CA ASN A 700 -19.39 53.05 -14.23
C ASN A 700 -18.92 53.71 -12.92
N VAL A 701 -18.55 54.99 -12.97
CA VAL A 701 -18.08 55.72 -11.78
C VAL A 701 -19.22 55.97 -10.78
N THR A 702 -20.42 56.31 -11.26
CA THR A 702 -21.59 56.48 -10.39
C THR A 702 -21.97 55.17 -9.71
N GLU A 703 -21.89 54.06 -10.44
CA GLU A 703 -22.17 52.73 -9.92
C GLU A 703 -21.09 52.23 -8.96
N ALA A 704 -19.82 52.46 -9.27
CA ALA A 704 -18.71 52.19 -8.36
C ALA A 704 -18.89 52.93 -7.03
N LYS A 705 -19.28 54.21 -7.09
CA LYS A 705 -19.64 55.01 -5.89
C LYS A 705 -20.83 54.41 -5.14
N ARG A 706 -21.89 54.01 -5.85
CA ARG A 706 -23.06 53.36 -5.23
C ARG A 706 -22.68 52.07 -4.49
N ILE A 707 -21.84 51.21 -5.09
CA ILE A 707 -21.36 49.98 -4.46
C ILE A 707 -20.50 50.30 -3.25
N PHE A 708 -19.61 51.28 -3.36
CA PHE A 708 -18.77 51.75 -2.25
C PHE A 708 -19.62 52.21 -1.05
N ASP A 709 -20.67 53.00 -1.29
CA ASP A 709 -21.52 53.54 -0.22
C ASP A 709 -22.44 52.50 0.41
N LEU A 710 -22.95 51.53 -0.36
CA LEU A 710 -23.97 50.57 0.10
C LEU A 710 -23.41 49.23 0.58
N GLU A 711 -22.35 48.72 -0.07
CA GLU A 711 -21.84 47.36 0.15
C GLU A 711 -20.58 47.33 1.02
N VAL A 712 -19.78 48.41 1.05
CA VAL A 712 -18.57 48.51 1.89
C VAL A 712 -18.91 49.20 3.20
N ARG A 713 -19.25 48.41 4.24
CA ARG A 713 -19.76 48.94 5.52
C ARG A 713 -18.68 49.40 6.47
N ASP A 714 -17.56 48.69 6.55
CA ASP A 714 -16.51 48.93 7.54
C ASP A 714 -15.58 50.06 7.08
N GLU A 715 -15.29 51.03 7.95
CA GLU A 715 -14.37 52.13 7.60
C GLU A 715 -12.95 51.65 7.28
N SER A 716 -12.48 50.58 7.95
CA SER A 716 -11.21 49.93 7.61
C SER A 716 -11.23 49.35 6.18
N ALA A 717 -12.35 48.72 5.78
CA ALA A 717 -12.52 48.19 4.43
C ALA A 717 -12.66 49.30 3.39
N LYS A 718 -13.38 50.39 3.70
CA LYS A 718 -13.44 51.57 2.83
C LYS A 718 -12.06 52.17 2.60
N GLN A 719 -11.24 52.27 3.64
CA GLN A 719 -9.86 52.75 3.51
C GLN A 719 -9.01 51.82 2.65
N ALA A 720 -9.13 50.51 2.84
CA ALA A 720 -8.43 49.52 2.00
C ALA A 720 -8.82 49.64 0.52
N VAL A 721 -10.12 49.83 0.22
CA VAL A 721 -10.59 50.04 -1.16
C VAL A 721 -10.08 51.36 -1.72
N ARG A 722 -10.08 52.47 -0.96
CA ARG A 722 -9.50 53.75 -1.42
C ARG A 722 -8.03 53.62 -1.78
N VAL A 723 -7.24 52.91 -0.96
CA VAL A 723 -5.82 52.62 -1.24
C VAL A 723 -5.67 51.76 -2.49
N ALA A 724 -6.49 50.72 -2.65
CA ALA A 724 -6.46 49.87 -3.84
C ALA A 724 -6.82 50.64 -5.13
N ILE A 725 -7.76 51.59 -5.05
CA ILE A 725 -8.12 52.46 -6.18
C ILE A 725 -6.94 53.34 -6.58
N SER A 726 -6.30 54.01 -5.61
CA SER A 726 -5.18 54.90 -5.92
C SER A 726 -3.98 54.13 -6.48
N GLU A 727 -3.68 52.94 -5.95
CA GLU A 727 -2.63 52.06 -6.44
C GLU A 727 -2.93 51.54 -7.86
N GLN A 728 -4.15 51.07 -8.12
CA GLN A 728 -4.55 50.60 -9.45
C GLN A 728 -4.48 51.74 -10.49
N THR A 729 -5.00 52.92 -10.16
CA THR A 729 -4.94 54.07 -11.06
C THR A 729 -3.49 54.45 -11.35
N ALA A 730 -2.61 54.46 -10.35
CA ALA A 730 -1.18 54.73 -10.56
C ALA A 730 -0.53 53.70 -11.50
N GLN A 731 -0.82 52.41 -11.33
CA GLN A 731 -0.32 51.36 -12.22
C GLN A 731 -0.82 51.51 -13.67
N LEU A 732 -2.11 51.82 -13.86
CA LEU A 732 -2.68 52.02 -15.20
C LEU A 732 -2.09 53.25 -15.89
N LEU A 733 -1.91 54.37 -15.16
CA LEU A 733 -1.31 55.58 -15.71
C LEU A 733 0.17 55.39 -16.07
N GLN A 734 0.91 54.54 -15.35
CA GLN A 734 2.28 54.16 -15.73
C GLN A 734 2.31 53.31 -17.01
N GLY A 735 1.32 52.43 -17.20
CA GLY A 735 1.21 51.58 -18.39
C GLY A 735 0.78 52.31 -19.66
N GLU A 736 0.04 53.41 -19.53
CA GLU A 736 -0.52 54.18 -20.66
C GLU A 736 0.08 55.61 -20.76
N PRO A 737 1.33 55.76 -21.24
CA PRO A 737 1.99 57.06 -21.32
C PRO A 737 1.27 58.04 -22.26
N ARG A 738 0.52 57.50 -23.23
CA ARG A 738 -0.29 58.28 -24.18
C ARG A 738 -1.42 59.04 -23.46
N LEU A 739 -2.05 58.44 -22.46
CA LEU A 739 -3.11 59.07 -21.68
C LEU A 739 -2.57 60.26 -20.88
N VAL A 740 -1.42 60.07 -20.24
CA VAL A 740 -0.73 61.11 -19.45
C VAL A 740 -0.28 62.28 -20.32
N GLN A 741 0.10 62.03 -21.59
CA GLN A 741 0.46 63.10 -22.53
C GLN A 741 -0.76 63.90 -23.03
N LEU A 742 -1.93 63.26 -23.17
CA LEU A 742 -3.12 63.87 -23.74
C LEU A 742 -3.98 64.63 -22.71
N LEU A 743 -3.89 64.28 -21.43
CA LEU A 743 -4.66 64.91 -20.34
C LEU A 743 -3.81 65.90 -19.53
N PRO A 744 -4.33 67.10 -19.22
CA PRO A 744 -3.68 68.03 -18.28
C PRO A 744 -3.62 67.45 -16.86
N GLY A 745 -2.58 67.80 -16.09
CA GLY A 745 -2.41 67.42 -14.68
C GLY A 745 -3.66 67.53 -13.78
N PRO A 746 -4.47 68.60 -13.82
CA PRO A 746 -5.70 68.71 -13.00
C PRO A 746 -6.82 67.72 -13.39
N GLU A 747 -6.80 67.14 -14.59
CA GLU A 747 -7.77 66.12 -15.02
C GLU A 747 -7.34 64.70 -14.62
N LEU A 748 -6.08 64.50 -14.25
CA LEU A 748 -5.53 63.21 -13.80
C LEU A 748 -5.77 62.97 -12.31
N THR A 749 -5.69 64.00 -11.47
CA THR A 749 -5.85 63.90 -10.00
C THR A 749 -7.18 63.28 -9.55
N PRO A 750 -8.33 63.60 -10.18
CA PRO A 750 -9.60 62.98 -9.79
C PRO A 750 -9.64 61.46 -10.04
N LEU A 751 -8.87 60.92 -11.00
CA LEU A 751 -8.94 59.50 -11.38
C LEU A 751 -8.49 58.54 -10.25
N SER A 752 -7.67 59.04 -9.31
CA SER A 752 -7.19 58.25 -8.16
C SER A 752 -8.11 58.29 -6.95
N ASP A 753 -9.17 59.12 -6.97
CA ASP A 753 -10.12 59.27 -5.87
C ASP A 753 -11.56 59.12 -6.39
N LEU A 754 -12.27 58.10 -5.91
CA LEU A 754 -13.61 57.78 -6.36
C LEU A 754 -14.62 58.91 -6.11
N GLU A 755 -14.50 59.61 -4.98
CA GLU A 755 -15.43 60.68 -4.63
C GLU A 755 -15.19 61.91 -5.50
N ALA A 756 -13.92 62.28 -5.71
CA ALA A 756 -13.52 63.36 -6.59
C ALA A 756 -13.89 63.07 -8.06
N TRP A 757 -13.66 61.84 -8.53
CA TRP A 757 -14.02 61.43 -9.89
C TRP A 757 -15.54 61.49 -10.10
N ALA A 758 -16.31 60.95 -9.15
CA ALA A 758 -17.77 60.98 -9.24
C ALA A 758 -18.31 62.42 -9.25
N GLN A 759 -17.74 63.32 -8.45
CA GLN A 759 -18.10 64.75 -8.46
C GLN A 759 -17.75 65.41 -9.81
N HIS A 760 -16.56 65.13 -10.35
CA HIS A 760 -16.11 65.68 -11.63
C HIS A 760 -17.02 65.24 -12.79
N VAL A 761 -17.44 63.97 -12.82
CA VAL A 761 -18.32 63.47 -13.87
C VAL A 761 -19.77 63.97 -13.68
N ALA A 762 -20.21 64.19 -12.43
CA ALA A 762 -21.51 64.78 -12.16
C ALA A 762 -21.59 66.26 -12.57
N SER A 763 -20.55 67.06 -12.33
CA SER A 763 -20.53 68.49 -12.67
C SER A 763 -20.50 68.76 -14.17
N GLY A 764 -19.87 67.90 -14.97
CA GLY A 764 -19.88 67.99 -16.43
C GLY A 764 -21.23 67.70 -17.12
N SER A 765 -22.24 67.27 -16.36
CA SER A 765 -23.58 66.91 -16.87
C SER A 765 -24.66 67.98 -16.69
N GLN A 766 -24.36 69.08 -15.99
CA GLN A 766 -25.27 70.22 -15.87
C GLN A 766 -25.11 71.15 -17.07
N SER A 767 -25.92 70.96 -18.11
CA SER A 767 -26.16 72.02 -19.09
C SER A 767 -26.90 73.16 -18.39
N ASN A 768 -26.42 74.41 -18.49
CA ASN A 768 -27.14 75.62 -18.07
C ASN A 768 -28.39 75.93 -18.93
N ASP A 769 -29.00 74.90 -19.52
CA ASP A 769 -30.10 75.01 -20.44
C ASP A 769 -31.41 75.16 -19.66
N GLY A 770 -32.20 76.18 -19.99
CA GLY A 770 -33.50 76.42 -19.37
C GLY A 770 -34.48 75.25 -19.59
N LYS A 771 -35.48 75.10 -18.71
CA LYS A 771 -36.51 74.04 -18.78
C LYS A 771 -37.18 73.90 -20.16
N GLU A 772 -37.31 75.00 -20.90
CA GLU A 772 -37.89 75.04 -22.24
C GLU A 772 -36.98 74.42 -23.32
N GLU A 773 -35.67 74.66 -23.24
CA GLU A 773 -34.65 74.06 -24.12
C GLU A 773 -34.59 72.53 -23.91
N GLN A 774 -34.67 72.09 -22.66
CA GLN A 774 -34.74 70.66 -22.29
C GLN A 774 -36.00 69.97 -22.83
N GLN A 775 -37.17 70.62 -22.73
CA GLN A 775 -38.42 70.07 -23.30
C GLN A 775 -38.36 69.97 -24.82
N ARG A 776 -37.78 70.98 -25.49
CA ARG A 776 -37.61 71.00 -26.95
C ARG A 776 -36.69 69.86 -27.41
N LYS A 777 -35.56 69.66 -26.74
CA LYS A 777 -34.62 68.55 -26.98
C LYS A 777 -35.30 67.19 -26.74
N ALA A 778 -36.05 67.01 -25.66
CA ALA A 778 -36.77 65.77 -25.38
C ALA A 778 -37.85 65.43 -26.43
N ALA A 779 -38.57 66.44 -26.92
CA ALA A 779 -39.55 66.29 -28.01
C ALA A 779 -38.87 65.92 -29.34
N GLU A 780 -37.75 66.56 -29.65
CA GLU A 780 -36.95 66.27 -30.83
C GLU A 780 -36.32 64.86 -30.76
N GLN A 781 -35.82 64.45 -29.60
CA GLN A 781 -35.33 63.09 -29.34
C GLN A 781 -36.42 62.04 -29.58
N SER A 782 -37.62 62.25 -29.03
CA SER A 782 -38.76 61.33 -29.20
C SER A 782 -39.17 61.19 -30.68
N LYS A 783 -39.15 62.31 -31.42
CA LYS A 783 -39.43 62.33 -32.87
C LYS A 783 -38.39 61.54 -33.67
N LEU A 784 -37.10 61.69 -33.33
CA LEU A 784 -36.02 60.99 -34.02
C LEU A 784 -35.98 59.49 -33.70
N LEU A 785 -36.26 59.08 -32.45
CA LEU A 785 -36.37 57.66 -32.07
C LEU A 785 -37.49 56.95 -32.83
N LYS A 786 -38.64 57.62 -33.01
CA LYS A 786 -39.75 57.11 -33.81
C LYS A 786 -39.33 56.89 -35.27
N LYS A 787 -38.69 57.89 -35.89
CA LYS A 787 -38.19 57.81 -37.27
C LYS A 787 -37.16 56.68 -37.45
N ARG A 788 -36.26 56.48 -36.47
CA ARG A 788 -35.28 55.38 -36.46
C ARG A 788 -35.97 54.01 -36.47
N GLY A 789 -36.95 53.80 -35.59
CA GLY A 789 -37.71 52.54 -35.54
C GLY A 789 -38.45 52.22 -36.84
N GLU A 790 -39.09 53.24 -37.44
CA GLU A 790 -39.74 53.11 -38.76
C GLU A 790 -38.74 52.66 -39.84
N LEU A 791 -37.56 53.30 -39.91
CA LEU A 791 -36.51 52.96 -40.88
C LEU A 791 -35.92 51.56 -40.66
N GLN A 792 -35.72 51.13 -39.42
CA GLN A 792 -35.26 49.78 -39.08
C GLN A 792 -36.29 48.71 -39.50
N THR A 793 -37.58 48.99 -39.29
CA THR A 793 -38.66 48.09 -39.69
C THR A 793 -38.71 47.95 -41.22
N LEU A 794 -38.55 49.07 -41.94
CA LEU A 794 -38.46 49.08 -43.40
C LEU A 794 -37.23 48.33 -43.92
N LEU A 795 -36.07 48.45 -43.25
CA LEU A 795 -34.85 47.73 -43.61
C LEU A 795 -35.01 46.21 -43.45
N THR A 796 -35.68 45.79 -42.37
CA THR A 796 -35.90 44.37 -42.06
C THR A 796 -36.99 43.73 -42.95
N ALA A 797 -37.86 44.56 -43.54
CA ALA A 797 -38.93 44.11 -44.43
C ALA A 797 -38.53 44.05 -45.92
N LEU A 798 -37.27 44.39 -46.26
CA LEU A 798 -36.76 44.29 -47.64
C LEU A 798 -36.59 42.83 -48.05
N ASP A 799 -37.13 42.49 -49.22
CA ASP A 799 -36.97 41.17 -49.84
C ASP A 799 -35.63 41.10 -50.60
N PRO A 800 -34.71 40.15 -50.28
CA PRO A 800 -33.42 40.04 -50.94
C PRO A 800 -33.48 39.81 -52.46
N GLU A 801 -34.58 39.26 -52.96
CA GLU A 801 -34.77 38.91 -54.37
C GLU A 801 -35.24 40.11 -55.24
N ASP A 802 -35.63 41.24 -54.62
CA ASP A 802 -36.08 42.44 -55.34
C ASP A 802 -34.88 43.27 -55.87
N PRO A 803 -34.79 43.56 -57.18
CA PRO A 803 -33.72 44.38 -57.75
C PRO A 803 -33.62 45.80 -57.14
N ASP A 804 -34.70 46.34 -56.58
CA ASP A 804 -34.70 47.64 -55.91
C ASP A 804 -34.24 47.58 -54.44
N SER A 805 -34.11 46.38 -53.84
CA SER A 805 -33.74 46.20 -52.43
C SER A 805 -32.35 46.74 -52.10
N GLN A 806 -31.34 46.57 -52.97
CA GLN A 806 -30.01 47.13 -52.71
C GLN A 806 -30.01 48.67 -52.72
N ARG A 807 -30.85 49.30 -53.56
CA ARG A 807 -30.99 50.76 -53.63
C ARG A 807 -31.72 51.28 -52.40
N LEU A 808 -32.82 50.62 -52.01
CA LEU A 808 -33.61 50.97 -50.84
C LEU A 808 -32.85 50.73 -49.54
N GLN A 809 -32.09 49.65 -49.44
CA GLN A 809 -31.21 49.35 -48.32
C GLN A 809 -30.20 50.49 -48.09
N ARG A 810 -29.43 50.87 -49.11
CA ARG A 810 -28.47 52.00 -49.02
C ARG A 810 -29.15 53.32 -48.65
N ARG A 811 -30.39 53.54 -49.11
CA ARG A 811 -31.17 54.74 -48.79
C ARG A 811 -31.62 54.74 -47.32
N TYR A 812 -32.17 53.64 -46.84
CA TYR A 812 -32.64 53.50 -45.47
C TYR A 812 -31.46 53.54 -44.49
N GLU A 813 -30.34 52.88 -44.80
CA GLU A 813 -29.09 52.95 -44.02
C GLU A 813 -28.61 54.40 -43.88
N ARG A 814 -28.54 55.17 -44.98
CA ARG A 814 -28.18 56.61 -44.92
C ARG A 814 -29.15 57.45 -44.10
N GLU A 815 -30.46 57.22 -44.22
CA GLU A 815 -31.44 57.96 -43.42
C GLU A 815 -31.39 57.57 -41.94
N LEU A 816 -31.03 56.32 -41.64
CA LEU A 816 -30.82 55.81 -40.29
C LEU A 816 -29.58 56.43 -39.67
N GLU A 817 -28.47 56.52 -40.43
CA GLU A 817 -27.25 57.22 -40.02
C GLU A 817 -27.51 58.70 -39.72
N LYS A 818 -28.30 59.40 -40.54
CA LYS A 818 -28.69 60.80 -40.27
C LYS A 818 -29.58 60.94 -39.03
N ALA A 819 -30.47 59.97 -38.78
CA ALA A 819 -31.32 59.97 -37.59
C ALA A 819 -30.48 59.72 -36.33
N ASP A 820 -29.56 58.76 -36.37
CA ASP A 820 -28.62 58.46 -35.29
C ASP A 820 -27.65 59.61 -35.02
N ALA A 821 -27.19 60.29 -36.08
CA ALA A 821 -26.38 61.51 -36.01
C ALA A 821 -27.07 62.63 -35.22
N LYS A 822 -28.34 62.89 -35.55
CA LYS A 822 -29.15 63.91 -34.87
C LYS A 822 -29.50 63.49 -33.45
N LEU A 823 -29.78 62.20 -33.22
CA LEU A 823 -30.01 61.66 -31.88
C LEU A 823 -28.79 61.87 -30.98
N ALA A 824 -27.58 61.68 -31.50
CA ALA A 824 -26.33 61.90 -30.77
C ALA A 824 -26.08 63.38 -30.40
N LEU A 825 -26.70 64.33 -31.11
CA LEU A 825 -26.60 65.77 -30.82
C LEU A 825 -27.71 66.27 -29.88
N VAL A 826 -28.88 65.63 -29.92
CA VAL A 826 -30.08 66.05 -29.18
C VAL A 826 -30.19 65.38 -27.81
N SER A 827 -29.69 64.14 -27.66
CA SER A 827 -29.62 63.52 -26.33
C SER A 827 -28.41 64.07 -25.59
N GLU A 828 -28.64 64.81 -24.51
CA GLU A 828 -27.60 65.15 -23.55
C GLU A 828 -26.97 63.85 -23.02
N ASN A 829 -25.79 63.53 -23.55
CA ASN A 829 -24.87 62.48 -23.06
C ASN A 829 -25.42 61.06 -22.90
N LYS A 830 -26.58 60.72 -23.47
CA LYS A 830 -27.11 59.34 -23.42
C LYS A 830 -27.38 58.79 -24.82
N PRO A 831 -26.37 58.18 -25.45
CA PRO A 831 -26.57 57.29 -26.59
C PRO A 831 -27.69 56.28 -26.31
N THR A 832 -28.47 55.92 -27.33
CA THR A 832 -29.53 54.89 -27.26
C THR A 832 -29.04 53.56 -26.69
N GLN A 833 -27.78 53.22 -26.93
CA GLN A 833 -27.10 52.05 -26.36
C GLN A 833 -26.98 52.09 -24.83
N LEU A 834 -27.02 53.27 -24.20
CA LEU A 834 -27.06 53.43 -22.74
C LEU A 834 -28.49 53.33 -22.19
N LEU A 835 -29.51 53.59 -23.02
CA LEU A 835 -30.93 53.48 -22.67
C LEU A 835 -31.46 52.06 -22.80
N GLU A 836 -30.86 51.24 -23.68
CA GLU A 836 -31.20 49.82 -23.89
C GLU A 836 -30.59 48.88 -22.83
N ARG A 837 -29.63 49.35 -22.02
CA ARG A 837 -28.92 48.55 -21.00
C ARG A 837 -29.49 48.81 -19.61
N CYS A 838 -30.45 47.99 -19.20
CA CYS A 838 -31.07 48.06 -17.87
C CYS A 838 -30.34 47.21 -16.80
N GLY A 839 -29.30 46.45 -17.15
CA GLY A 839 -28.67 45.52 -16.19
C GLY A 839 -27.20 45.16 -16.46
N ARG A 840 -26.49 44.89 -15.36
CA ARG A 840 -25.12 44.38 -15.22
C ARG A 840 -25.18 42.96 -14.62
N HIS A 841 -24.08 42.22 -14.70
CA HIS A 841 -24.02 40.81 -14.31
C HIS A 841 -25.09 39.97 -15.02
N ILE A 842 -25.09 40.00 -16.35
CA ILE A 842 -26.03 39.21 -17.16
C ILE A 842 -25.64 37.73 -17.09
N ILE A 843 -26.52 36.89 -16.54
CA ILE A 843 -26.24 35.46 -16.37
C ILE A 843 -26.79 34.62 -17.53
N ALA A 844 -27.83 35.09 -18.21
CA ALA A 844 -28.38 34.43 -19.39
C ALA A 844 -28.97 35.45 -20.37
N SER A 845 -28.72 35.26 -21.67
CA SER A 845 -29.19 36.16 -22.70
C SER A 845 -29.61 35.45 -23.99
N SER A 846 -30.54 36.08 -24.71
CA SER A 846 -30.97 35.75 -26.06
C SER A 846 -31.32 37.03 -26.82
N ALA A 847 -31.61 36.92 -28.10
CA ALA A 847 -32.07 38.06 -28.90
C ALA A 847 -33.39 38.69 -28.40
N ARG A 848 -34.16 38.00 -27.54
CA ARG A 848 -35.49 38.45 -27.07
C ARG A 848 -35.55 38.73 -25.58
N ASN A 849 -34.80 37.99 -24.77
CA ASN A 849 -34.92 38.00 -23.32
C ASN A 849 -33.54 38.00 -22.65
N VAL A 850 -33.41 38.70 -21.52
CA VAL A 850 -32.17 38.77 -20.75
C VAL A 850 -32.48 38.66 -19.26
N ILE A 851 -31.67 37.88 -18.54
CA ILE A 851 -31.69 37.78 -17.08
C ILE A 851 -30.44 38.48 -16.53
N SER A 852 -30.64 39.52 -15.73
CA SER A 852 -29.59 40.30 -15.08
C SER A 852 -29.67 40.12 -13.57
N LEU A 853 -28.53 39.91 -12.93
CA LEU A 853 -28.48 39.75 -11.48
C LEU A 853 -28.36 41.10 -10.74
N VAL A 854 -27.86 42.13 -11.43
CA VAL A 854 -27.70 43.48 -10.88
C VAL A 854 -28.25 44.48 -11.89
N ALA A 855 -29.45 45.00 -11.66
CA ALA A 855 -30.12 45.92 -12.57
C ALA A 855 -30.74 47.13 -11.85
N GLY A 856 -30.85 48.24 -12.58
CA GLY A 856 -31.39 49.51 -12.10
C GLY A 856 -30.57 50.19 -10.98
N ALA A 857 -31.05 51.35 -10.52
CA ALA A 857 -30.38 52.16 -9.49
C ALA A 857 -30.29 51.47 -8.11
N LYS A 858 -31.06 50.41 -7.91
CA LYS A 858 -31.04 49.61 -6.69
C LYS A 858 -30.24 48.31 -6.83
N GLY A 859 -29.65 47.99 -7.98
CA GLY A 859 -28.85 46.77 -8.16
C GLY A 859 -29.62 45.48 -7.82
N GLU A 860 -30.87 45.39 -8.29
CA GLU A 860 -31.77 44.26 -8.03
C GLU A 860 -31.73 43.26 -9.18
N ILE A 861 -32.11 42.00 -8.93
CA ILE A 861 -32.29 41.01 -9.99
C ILE A 861 -33.45 41.44 -10.89
N ALA A 862 -33.25 41.36 -12.20
CA ALA A 862 -34.26 41.75 -13.17
C ALA A 862 -34.28 40.90 -14.44
N PHE A 863 -35.47 40.86 -15.06
CA PHE A 863 -35.71 40.25 -16.36
C PHE A 863 -36.17 41.34 -17.33
N TYR A 864 -35.52 41.50 -18.47
CA TYR A 864 -35.90 42.49 -19.46
C TYR A 864 -35.82 41.96 -20.89
N ARG A 865 -36.49 42.66 -21.82
CA ARG A 865 -36.44 42.37 -23.26
C ARG A 865 -35.69 43.49 -23.99
N PRO A 866 -34.58 43.18 -24.69
CA PRO A 866 -33.91 44.14 -25.58
C PRO A 866 -34.91 44.65 -26.62
N SER A 867 -35.15 45.96 -26.67
CA SER A 867 -36.29 46.55 -27.37
C SER A 867 -36.07 46.65 -28.88
N GLY A 868 -36.95 46.01 -29.66
CA GLY A 868 -37.17 46.31 -31.08
C GLY A 868 -38.43 47.12 -31.42
N ALA A 869 -39.35 47.43 -30.49
CA ALA A 869 -40.58 48.17 -30.87
C ALA A 869 -41.44 48.84 -29.77
N LYS A 870 -41.29 48.53 -28.48
CA LYS A 870 -42.03 49.20 -27.39
C LYS A 870 -41.16 49.20 -26.14
N ALA A 871 -41.13 50.31 -25.41
CA ALA A 871 -40.27 50.56 -24.25
C ALA A 871 -39.93 49.29 -23.46
N ALA A 872 -38.63 49.02 -23.27
CA ALA A 872 -38.13 47.87 -22.52
C ALA A 872 -38.92 47.74 -21.21
N ARG A 873 -39.71 46.68 -21.07
CA ARG A 873 -40.37 46.35 -19.80
C ARG A 873 -39.35 45.61 -18.95
N ASP A 874 -38.64 46.37 -18.13
CA ASP A 874 -37.83 45.84 -17.05
C ASP A 874 -38.74 45.28 -15.95
N VAL A 875 -38.54 44.02 -15.59
CA VAL A 875 -39.24 43.33 -14.50
C VAL A 875 -38.24 43.08 -13.38
N SER A 876 -38.18 44.01 -12.42
CA SER A 876 -37.39 43.83 -11.20
C SER A 876 -38.04 42.82 -10.24
N PHE A 877 -37.23 42.03 -9.56
CA PHE A 877 -37.62 41.09 -8.50
C PHE A 877 -37.37 41.63 -7.08
N GLN A 878 -36.99 42.91 -6.94
CA GLN A 878 -36.81 43.57 -5.62
C GLN A 878 -35.89 42.79 -4.66
N THR A 879 -34.95 42.03 -5.22
CA THR A 879 -34.07 41.12 -4.48
C THR A 879 -32.64 41.38 -4.92
N ARG A 880 -31.74 41.50 -3.95
CA ARG A 880 -30.29 41.60 -4.18
C ARG A 880 -29.61 40.30 -3.80
N LEU A 881 -28.53 39.97 -4.50
CA LEU A 881 -27.67 38.85 -4.13
C LEU A 881 -26.62 39.28 -3.11
N GLU A 882 -26.30 38.40 -2.20
CA GLU A 882 -25.24 38.65 -1.21
C GLU A 882 -23.87 38.39 -1.85
N ARG A 883 -22.92 39.31 -1.61
CA ARG A 883 -21.52 39.20 -2.07
C ARG A 883 -20.70 38.30 -1.14
N ASN A 884 -19.56 37.81 -1.65
CA ASN A 884 -18.63 36.97 -0.90
C ASN A 884 -19.25 35.69 -0.30
N ARG A 885 -20.27 35.15 -0.98
CA ARG A 885 -20.85 33.84 -0.67
C ARG A 885 -21.50 33.19 -1.89
N TRP A 886 -21.71 31.88 -1.80
CA TRP A 886 -22.51 31.14 -2.77
C TRP A 886 -23.99 31.48 -2.64
N ASN A 887 -24.64 31.77 -3.76
CA ASN A 887 -26.07 31.98 -3.90
C ASN A 887 -26.64 30.91 -4.84
N HIS A 888 -27.65 30.18 -4.37
CA HIS A 888 -28.47 29.30 -5.23
C HIS A 888 -29.66 30.10 -5.72
N VAL A 889 -29.61 30.55 -6.98
CA VAL A 889 -30.64 31.38 -7.61
C VAL A 889 -31.47 30.51 -8.53
N VAL A 890 -32.78 30.45 -8.30
CA VAL A 890 -33.70 29.63 -9.10
C VAL A 890 -34.84 30.47 -9.64
N PHE A 891 -35.00 30.43 -10.95
CA PHE A 891 -36.14 30.99 -11.67
C PHE A 891 -37.05 29.83 -12.08
N SER A 892 -38.31 29.84 -11.63
CA SER A 892 -39.31 28.82 -11.95
C SER A 892 -40.50 29.48 -12.64
N ALA A 893 -40.66 29.20 -13.94
CA ALA A 893 -41.71 29.77 -14.77
C ALA A 893 -42.86 28.78 -14.98
N GLY A 894 -44.04 29.16 -14.53
CA GLY A 894 -45.31 28.53 -14.91
C GLY A 894 -45.91 29.18 -16.16
N ALA A 895 -47.14 28.80 -16.51
CA ALA A 895 -47.81 29.32 -17.71
C ALA A 895 -48.10 30.83 -17.67
N LYS A 896 -48.20 31.45 -16.48
CA LYS A 896 -48.57 32.87 -16.31
C LYS A 896 -47.78 33.58 -15.20
N GLU A 897 -46.78 32.94 -14.64
CA GLU A 897 -45.99 33.52 -13.55
C GLU A 897 -44.55 33.02 -13.55
N LEU A 898 -43.66 33.85 -13.00
CA LEU A 898 -42.24 33.57 -12.78
C LEU A 898 -41.92 33.80 -11.30
N SER A 899 -41.50 32.74 -10.64
CA SER A 899 -41.10 32.73 -9.23
C SER A 899 -39.59 32.76 -9.12
N LEU A 900 -39.07 33.65 -8.27
CA LEU A 900 -37.65 33.72 -7.91
C LEU A 900 -37.44 33.10 -6.52
N PHE A 901 -36.57 32.11 -6.46
CA PHE A 901 -36.06 31.55 -5.21
C PHE A 901 -34.58 31.88 -5.05
N VAL A 902 -34.17 32.24 -3.84
CA VAL A 902 -32.75 32.44 -3.47
C VAL A 902 -32.47 31.60 -2.24
N ASN A 903 -31.46 30.74 -2.31
CA ASN A 903 -31.05 29.82 -1.25
C ASN A 903 -32.20 28.93 -0.74
N GLY A 904 -33.07 28.48 -1.65
CA GLY A 904 -34.23 27.64 -1.35
C GLY A 904 -35.43 28.36 -0.75
N GLU A 905 -35.40 29.69 -0.61
CA GLU A 905 -36.52 30.51 -0.15
C GLU A 905 -37.18 31.26 -1.30
N LEU A 906 -38.51 31.25 -1.35
CA LEU A 906 -39.26 32.08 -2.30
C LEU A 906 -39.11 33.56 -1.93
N LYS A 907 -38.63 34.38 -2.86
CA LYS A 907 -38.45 35.82 -2.64
C LYS A 907 -39.56 36.64 -3.28
N THR A 908 -39.88 36.39 -4.56
CA THR A 908 -40.87 37.19 -5.30
C THR A 908 -41.51 36.39 -6.42
N ILE A 909 -42.76 36.72 -6.76
CA ILE A 909 -43.50 36.18 -7.89
C ILE A 909 -43.88 37.34 -8.81
N ARG A 910 -43.67 37.18 -10.12
CA ARG A 910 -44.08 38.14 -11.14
C ARG A 910 -45.05 37.48 -12.13
N ARG A 911 -46.14 38.17 -12.44
CA ARG A 911 -47.15 37.68 -13.40
C ARG A 911 -46.72 38.02 -14.83
N GLY A 912 -46.87 37.07 -15.74
CA GLY A 912 -46.49 37.20 -17.13
C GLY A 912 -46.02 35.88 -17.73
N VAL A 913 -45.83 35.88 -19.05
CA VAL A 913 -45.17 34.78 -19.77
C VAL A 913 -43.72 35.18 -19.98
N PHE A 914 -42.81 34.35 -19.49
CA PHE A 914 -41.37 34.56 -19.52
C PHE A 914 -40.72 33.35 -20.17
N ASP A 915 -40.13 33.53 -21.35
CA ASP A 915 -39.35 32.47 -21.99
C ASP A 915 -37.92 32.50 -21.44
N LEU A 916 -37.32 31.35 -21.17
CA LEU A 916 -35.93 31.26 -20.70
C LEU A 916 -34.98 31.60 -21.86
N PRO A 917 -34.09 32.60 -21.72
CA PRO A 917 -33.05 32.85 -22.71
C PRO A 917 -32.09 31.67 -22.84
N MET A 918 -31.96 31.14 -24.06
CA MET A 918 -31.21 29.90 -24.33
C MET A 918 -30.00 30.07 -25.27
N SER A 919 -29.65 31.30 -25.68
CA SER A 919 -28.53 31.53 -26.60
C SER A 919 -27.18 31.49 -25.88
N HIS A 920 -27.06 32.23 -24.78
CA HIS A 920 -25.82 32.36 -24.03
C HIS A 920 -26.05 32.29 -22.51
N ILE A 921 -25.12 31.63 -21.82
CA ILE A 921 -24.89 31.87 -20.38
C ILE A 921 -23.86 33.00 -20.33
N GLY A 922 -24.21 34.14 -19.74
CA GLY A 922 -23.51 35.40 -19.98
C GLY A 922 -24.10 36.18 -21.15
N THR A 923 -23.31 37.07 -21.74
CA THR A 923 -23.66 37.80 -22.97
C THR A 923 -22.43 38.03 -23.85
N ARG A 924 -22.65 38.01 -25.17
CA ARG A 924 -21.66 38.35 -26.21
C ARG A 924 -21.74 39.80 -26.66
N GLU A 925 -22.89 40.44 -26.45
CA GLU A 925 -23.05 41.85 -26.80
C GLU A 925 -22.11 42.68 -25.91
N LYS A 926 -21.75 43.92 -26.31
CA LYS A 926 -20.91 44.84 -25.50
C LYS A 926 -21.49 45.19 -24.12
N ALA A 927 -22.56 44.51 -23.70
CA ALA A 927 -23.21 44.43 -22.40
C ALA A 927 -22.25 43.89 -21.31
N GLU A 928 -22.53 44.16 -20.03
CA GLU A 928 -21.70 43.59 -18.96
C GLU A 928 -22.20 42.18 -18.63
N SER A 929 -21.47 41.19 -19.11
CA SER A 929 -21.69 39.80 -18.73
C SER A 929 -21.55 39.58 -17.22
N PHE A 930 -22.01 38.41 -16.75
CA PHE A 930 -21.81 37.98 -15.38
C PHE A 930 -20.33 38.08 -15.00
N GLN A 931 -20.05 38.70 -13.86
CA GLN A 931 -18.72 38.74 -13.25
C GLN A 931 -18.82 37.98 -11.93
N GLY A 932 -18.05 36.92 -11.79
CA GLY A 932 -18.13 36.02 -10.64
C GLY A 932 -17.76 34.59 -10.98
N PHE A 933 -18.12 33.68 -10.08
CA PHE A 933 -17.83 32.26 -10.23
C PHE A 933 -19.12 31.48 -10.33
N VAL A 934 -19.15 30.50 -11.23
CA VAL A 934 -20.28 29.61 -11.44
C VAL A 934 -19.85 28.20 -11.10
N GLN A 935 -20.57 27.55 -10.18
CA GLN A 935 -20.28 26.18 -9.78
C GLN A 935 -21.07 25.16 -10.59
N GLU A 936 -22.33 25.48 -10.90
CA GLU A 936 -23.25 24.54 -11.53
C GLU A 936 -24.47 25.29 -12.10
N ILE A 937 -24.99 24.84 -13.24
CA ILE A 937 -26.22 25.35 -13.87
C ILE A 937 -27.11 24.18 -14.28
N ARG A 938 -28.41 24.27 -13.97
CA ARG A 938 -29.40 23.23 -14.28
C ARG A 938 -30.63 23.85 -14.93
N TYR A 939 -30.98 23.43 -16.14
CA TYR A 939 -32.19 23.85 -16.85
C TYR A 939 -33.16 22.69 -17.01
N TRP A 940 -34.41 22.94 -16.65
CA TRP A 940 -35.50 21.96 -16.63
C TRP A 940 -36.67 22.42 -17.50
N LYS A 941 -37.37 21.47 -18.14
CA LYS A 941 -38.64 21.66 -18.87
C LYS A 941 -39.87 21.44 -17.97
N GLU A 942 -39.74 21.71 -16.69
CA GLU A 942 -40.81 21.61 -15.70
C GLU A 942 -40.72 22.77 -14.70
N CYS A 943 -41.85 23.12 -14.10
CA CYS A 943 -41.90 24.09 -13.01
C CYS A 943 -41.66 23.34 -11.69
N ARG A 944 -40.52 23.58 -11.05
CA ARG A 944 -40.14 22.88 -9.81
C ARG A 944 -40.70 23.58 -8.58
N SER A 945 -41.17 22.78 -7.62
CA SER A 945 -41.71 23.28 -6.35
C SER A 945 -40.60 23.66 -5.36
N ARG A 946 -40.93 24.49 -4.34
CA ARG A 946 -39.99 24.85 -3.27
C ARG A 946 -39.36 23.62 -2.60
N GLN A 947 -40.16 22.60 -2.31
CA GLN A 947 -39.67 21.37 -1.67
C GLN A 947 -38.68 20.62 -2.59
N GLN A 948 -38.98 20.52 -3.88
CA GLN A 948 -38.06 19.91 -4.85
C GLN A 948 -36.76 20.72 -4.97
N ILE A 949 -36.84 22.04 -5.00
CA ILE A 949 -35.65 22.91 -5.05
C ILE A 949 -34.79 22.70 -3.80
N GLN A 950 -35.38 22.75 -2.60
CA GLN A 950 -34.65 22.55 -1.35
C GLN A 950 -34.06 21.14 -1.20
N GLN A 951 -34.79 20.12 -1.62
CA GLN A 951 -34.35 18.72 -1.51
C GLN A 951 -33.18 18.41 -2.45
N TYR A 952 -33.18 18.96 -3.66
CA TYR A 952 -32.22 18.60 -4.70
C TYR A 952 -31.06 19.60 -4.88
N ALA A 953 -31.11 20.77 -4.23
CA ALA A 953 -30.08 21.82 -4.34
C ALA A 953 -28.65 21.30 -4.07
N SER A 954 -28.46 20.55 -2.98
CA SER A 954 -27.15 20.02 -2.56
C SER A 954 -26.94 18.55 -2.91
N SER A 955 -27.73 18.02 -3.85
CA SER A 955 -27.64 16.62 -4.29
C SER A 955 -27.05 16.50 -5.69
N ILE A 956 -26.35 15.39 -5.94
CA ILE A 956 -25.93 15.00 -7.28
C ILE A 956 -27.14 14.43 -8.03
N LEU A 957 -27.40 14.93 -9.23
CA LEU A 957 -28.53 14.47 -10.04
C LEU A 957 -28.20 13.18 -10.76
N SER A 958 -29.07 12.18 -10.64
CA SER A 958 -29.01 10.98 -11.48
C SER A 958 -29.61 11.30 -12.84
N VAL A 959 -28.77 11.69 -13.80
CA VAL A 959 -29.20 12.13 -15.15
C VAL A 959 -30.18 11.14 -15.79
N ALA A 960 -29.93 9.83 -15.66
CA ALA A 960 -30.79 8.78 -16.20
C ALA A 960 -32.24 8.81 -15.67
N LYS A 961 -32.47 9.33 -14.46
CA LYS A 961 -33.80 9.45 -13.85
C LYS A 961 -34.49 10.78 -14.15
N CYS A 962 -33.74 11.79 -14.61
CA CYS A 962 -34.20 13.17 -14.79
C CYS A 962 -34.61 13.45 -16.25
N LYS A 963 -35.78 12.95 -16.67
CA LYS A 963 -36.26 13.08 -18.07
C LYS A 963 -36.53 14.52 -18.52
N SER A 964 -36.91 15.41 -17.59
CA SER A 964 -37.24 16.82 -17.84
C SER A 964 -36.01 17.74 -17.87
N LEU A 965 -34.80 17.22 -17.66
CA LEU A 965 -33.56 17.99 -17.72
C LEU A 965 -33.20 18.31 -19.18
N VAL A 966 -32.99 19.60 -19.47
CA VAL A 966 -32.70 20.14 -20.81
C VAL A 966 -31.26 20.61 -20.95
N GLY A 967 -30.61 20.94 -19.84
CA GLY A 967 -29.19 21.27 -19.79
C GLY A 967 -28.66 21.11 -18.37
N TYR A 968 -27.46 20.55 -18.23
CA TYR A 968 -26.80 20.34 -16.96
C TYR A 968 -25.30 20.54 -17.07
N TRP A 969 -24.82 21.70 -16.62
CA TRP A 969 -23.40 22.05 -16.62
C TRP A 969 -22.85 22.02 -15.21
N THR A 970 -21.93 21.10 -14.94
CA THR A 970 -21.30 20.92 -13.62
C THR A 970 -19.96 21.63 -13.47
N PHE A 971 -19.39 22.10 -14.58
CA PHE A 971 -18.09 22.78 -14.64
C PHE A 971 -17.00 21.97 -13.94
N GLU A 972 -16.93 20.67 -14.22
CA GLU A 972 -15.95 19.75 -13.63
C GLU A 972 -14.75 19.47 -14.55
N GLU A 973 -14.77 19.94 -15.79
CA GLU A 973 -13.73 19.74 -16.81
C GLU A 973 -12.38 20.25 -16.30
N GLY A 974 -12.37 21.40 -15.64
CA GLY A 974 -11.22 21.94 -14.90
C GLY A 974 -10.11 22.53 -15.77
N MET A 975 -10.24 22.46 -17.10
CA MET A 975 -9.30 23.00 -18.09
C MET A 975 -9.93 23.06 -19.48
N GLY A 976 -9.35 23.87 -20.37
CA GLY A 976 -9.78 24.03 -21.77
C GLY A 976 -10.90 25.06 -21.98
N ASP A 977 -11.35 25.23 -23.21
CA ASP A 977 -12.31 26.29 -23.58
C ASP A 977 -13.72 25.76 -23.86
N LEU A 978 -14.01 24.55 -23.40
CA LEU A 978 -15.26 23.86 -23.70
C LEU A 978 -15.90 23.28 -22.43
N VAL A 979 -17.22 23.30 -22.38
CA VAL A 979 -18.03 22.68 -21.31
C VAL A 979 -19.03 21.71 -21.88
N ASP A 980 -19.20 20.58 -21.19
CA ASP A 980 -20.09 19.50 -21.58
C ASP A 980 -21.46 19.64 -20.89
N ASP A 981 -22.52 19.38 -21.66
CA ASP A 981 -23.87 19.21 -21.12
C ASP A 981 -24.02 17.76 -20.61
N MET A 982 -24.02 17.58 -19.30
CA MET A 982 -24.18 16.29 -18.64
C MET A 982 -25.57 15.67 -18.87
N ALA A 983 -26.57 16.45 -19.32
CA ALA A 983 -27.86 15.91 -19.74
C ALA A 983 -27.80 15.26 -21.14
N LEU A 984 -26.69 15.42 -21.87
CA LEU A 984 -26.46 14.92 -23.23
C LEU A 984 -27.57 15.35 -24.20
N ARG A 985 -28.16 16.53 -23.97
CA ARG A 985 -29.20 17.10 -24.84
C ARG A 985 -28.62 18.10 -25.84
N ARG A 986 -27.43 18.62 -25.56
CA ARG A 986 -26.77 19.66 -26.35
C ARG A 986 -25.33 19.27 -26.69
N PRO A 987 -24.80 19.78 -27.81
CA PRO A 987 -23.38 19.65 -28.10
C PRO A 987 -22.55 20.39 -27.05
N ARG A 988 -21.29 20.00 -26.96
CA ARG A 988 -20.28 20.69 -26.16
C ARG A 988 -20.25 22.18 -26.52
N SER A 989 -20.29 23.03 -25.50
CA SER A 989 -20.44 24.47 -25.61
C SER A 989 -19.08 25.17 -25.42
N ALA A 990 -18.78 26.17 -26.25
CA ALA A 990 -17.54 26.94 -26.13
C ALA A 990 -17.67 28.06 -25.09
N CYS A 991 -16.61 28.25 -24.32
CA CYS A 991 -16.48 29.30 -23.32
C CYS A 991 -15.52 30.38 -23.82
N PHE A 992 -15.88 31.65 -23.61
CA PHE A 992 -15.12 32.81 -24.03
C PHE A 992 -14.83 33.69 -22.82
N SER A 993 -13.59 34.14 -22.68
CA SER A 993 -13.14 35.02 -21.59
C SER A 993 -13.50 34.49 -20.19
N THR A 994 -13.47 33.17 -20.02
CA THR A 994 -13.67 32.46 -18.75
C THR A 994 -12.39 31.77 -18.31
N GLN A 995 -12.23 31.55 -17.01
CA GLN A 995 -11.07 30.87 -16.45
C GLN A 995 -11.49 29.78 -15.47
N TRP A 996 -10.79 28.64 -15.49
CA TRP A 996 -11.00 27.58 -14.52
C TRP A 996 -10.34 27.88 -13.19
N VAL A 997 -11.07 27.65 -12.09
CA VAL A 997 -10.53 27.72 -10.74
C VAL A 997 -10.77 26.38 -10.04
N LEU A 998 -9.70 25.80 -9.51
CA LEU A 998 -9.72 24.50 -8.84
C LEU A 998 -9.76 24.68 -7.32
N TYR A 999 -10.49 23.80 -6.62
CA TYR A 999 -10.50 23.72 -5.16
C TYR A 999 -9.26 23.00 -4.58
N ASP A 1000 -8.10 23.12 -5.24
CA ASP A 1000 -6.86 22.41 -4.96
C ASP A 1000 -5.99 23.09 -3.88
N SER A 1001 -6.04 24.41 -3.81
CA SER A 1001 -5.26 25.20 -2.87
C SER A 1001 -6.05 25.57 -1.59
N PRO A 1002 -5.38 25.64 -0.42
CA PRO A 1002 -6.00 26.14 0.80
C PRO A 1002 -6.56 27.56 0.66
N ALA A 1003 -5.92 28.42 -0.14
CA ALA A 1003 -6.37 29.79 -0.38
C ALA A 1003 -7.75 29.82 -1.06
N VAL A 1004 -7.97 29.01 -2.10
CA VAL A 1004 -9.28 28.89 -2.77
C VAL A 1004 -10.31 28.30 -1.81
N ARG A 1005 -9.99 27.21 -1.10
CA ARG A 1005 -10.93 26.60 -0.13
C ARG A 1005 -11.30 27.54 1.02
N LYS A 1006 -10.38 28.38 1.47
CA LYS A 1006 -10.62 29.40 2.50
C LYS A 1006 -11.49 30.55 1.96
N ARG A 1007 -11.27 30.97 0.71
CA ARG A 1007 -12.06 32.01 0.04
C ARG A 1007 -13.51 31.57 -0.22
N PHE A 1008 -13.71 30.37 -0.77
CA PHE A 1008 -15.02 29.92 -1.26
C PHE A 1008 -15.75 28.92 -0.35
N GLY A 1009 -15.08 28.38 0.67
CA GLY A 1009 -15.66 27.38 1.57
C GLY A 1009 -15.84 26.00 0.92
N ILE A 1010 -16.87 25.25 1.36
CA ILE A 1010 -17.26 24.00 0.70
C ILE A 1010 -18.02 24.35 -0.58
N PRO A 1011 -17.73 23.70 -1.72
CA PRO A 1011 -18.54 23.84 -2.94
C PRO A 1011 -20.04 23.62 -2.65
N PRO A 1012 -20.94 24.48 -3.16
CA PRO A 1012 -22.37 24.40 -2.84
C PRO A 1012 -23.04 23.12 -3.37
N THR A 1013 -22.45 22.47 -4.39
CA THR A 1013 -22.90 21.20 -4.93
C THR A 1013 -21.78 20.14 -4.85
N PRO A 1014 -22.12 18.86 -4.62
CA PRO A 1014 -21.12 17.78 -4.58
C PRO A 1014 -20.63 17.44 -5.99
N SER A 1015 -19.47 16.78 -6.08
CA SER A 1015 -18.89 16.38 -7.37
C SER A 1015 -19.77 15.39 -8.13
N LEU A 1016 -20.05 15.61 -9.42
CA LEU A 1016 -20.74 14.61 -10.26
C LEU A 1016 -19.88 13.35 -10.43
N ARG A 1017 -18.55 13.50 -10.51
CA ARG A 1017 -17.60 12.37 -10.47
C ARG A 1017 -17.76 11.50 -9.24
N ASP A 1018 -18.19 12.09 -8.13
CA ASP A 1018 -18.39 11.40 -6.86
C ASP A 1018 -19.78 10.72 -6.76
N GLN A 1019 -20.61 10.71 -7.81
CA GLN A 1019 -21.98 10.15 -7.76
C GLN A 1019 -22.03 8.68 -7.33
N THR A 1020 -21.00 7.90 -7.67
CA THR A 1020 -20.89 6.48 -7.32
C THR A 1020 -20.17 6.25 -6.00
N SER A 1021 -19.54 7.27 -5.40
CA SER A 1021 -18.75 7.13 -4.19
C SER A 1021 -19.60 7.25 -2.92
N CYS A 1022 -19.04 6.79 -1.81
CA CYS A 1022 -19.71 6.81 -0.53
C CYS A 1022 -19.85 8.23 0.00
N VAL A 1023 -21.09 8.70 0.18
CA VAL A 1023 -21.41 10.02 0.76
C VAL A 1023 -20.70 10.25 2.12
N ILE A 1024 -20.50 9.19 2.90
CA ILE A 1024 -19.75 9.27 4.17
C ILE A 1024 -18.26 9.50 3.90
N ASN A 1025 -17.66 8.78 2.96
CA ASN A 1025 -16.26 9.00 2.58
C ASN A 1025 -16.05 10.38 1.94
N GLN A 1026 -16.99 10.87 1.13
CA GLN A 1026 -16.98 12.25 0.60
C GLN A 1026 -16.94 13.28 1.75
N ARG A 1027 -17.80 13.12 2.77
CA ARG A 1027 -17.80 13.99 3.96
C ARG A 1027 -16.50 13.89 4.75
N LEU A 1028 -15.99 12.67 4.96
CA LEU A 1028 -14.72 12.45 5.65
C LEU A 1028 -13.55 13.07 4.88
N LYS A 1029 -13.56 13.03 3.54
CA LYS A 1029 -12.57 13.71 2.70
C LYS A 1029 -12.59 15.22 2.91
N LEU A 1030 -13.76 15.83 2.88
CA LEU A 1030 -13.92 17.27 3.12
C LEU A 1030 -13.47 17.67 4.54
N LEU A 1031 -13.81 16.86 5.54
CA LEU A 1031 -13.37 17.09 6.92
C LEU A 1031 -11.84 16.94 7.07
N ALA A 1032 -11.26 15.92 6.44
CA ALA A 1032 -9.81 15.72 6.42
C ALA A 1032 -9.08 16.85 5.67
N GLN A 1033 -9.62 17.33 4.56
CA GLN A 1033 -9.11 18.50 3.84
C GLN A 1033 -9.14 19.75 4.73
N ARG A 1034 -10.28 20.03 5.38
CA ARG A 1034 -10.39 21.15 6.34
C ARG A 1034 -9.43 21.04 7.51
N ALA A 1035 -9.22 19.83 8.04
CA ALA A 1035 -8.24 19.61 9.12
C ALA A 1035 -6.82 19.94 8.64
N ARG A 1036 -6.44 19.50 7.44
CA ARG A 1036 -5.14 19.84 6.83
C ARG A 1036 -4.98 21.34 6.55
N ASP A 1037 -6.04 21.99 6.08
CA ASP A 1037 -6.00 23.43 5.84
C ASP A 1037 -5.82 24.20 7.16
N ARG A 1038 -6.53 23.79 8.21
CA ARG A 1038 -6.38 24.35 9.57
C ARG A 1038 -4.99 24.13 10.13
N ASP A 1039 -4.36 22.99 9.85
CA ASP A 1039 -2.99 22.69 10.27
C ASP A 1039 -1.96 23.67 9.67
N LEU A 1040 -2.27 24.26 8.51
CA LEU A 1040 -1.45 25.27 7.84
C LEU A 1040 -1.83 26.71 8.22
N ASP A 1041 -2.94 26.93 8.95
CA ASP A 1041 -3.33 28.27 9.37
C ASP A 1041 -2.28 28.86 10.31
N MET A 1042 -1.89 30.11 10.03
CA MET A 1042 -0.99 30.88 10.88
C MET A 1042 -1.77 31.36 12.11
N VAL A 1043 -1.36 30.91 13.28
CA VAL A 1043 -1.97 31.27 14.56
C VAL A 1043 -0.95 31.95 15.47
N PRO A 1044 -1.36 32.96 16.26
CA PRO A 1044 -0.47 33.57 17.24
C PRO A 1044 -0.10 32.57 18.33
N CYS A 1045 1.15 32.64 18.80
CA CYS A 1045 1.61 31.81 19.89
C CYS A 1045 0.78 32.02 21.17
N ARG A 1046 0.21 30.94 21.72
CA ARG A 1046 -0.56 30.95 22.99
C ARG A 1046 0.27 31.34 24.22
N GLN A 1047 1.60 31.23 24.16
CA GLN A 1047 2.52 31.67 25.21
C GLN A 1047 2.96 33.14 25.03
N LEU A 1048 2.27 33.88 24.14
CA LEU A 1048 2.41 35.32 23.93
C LEU A 1048 3.84 35.77 23.60
N CYS A 1049 4.55 35.01 22.77
CA CYS A 1049 5.86 35.43 22.22
C CYS A 1049 5.73 36.25 20.91
N GLU A 1050 4.52 36.66 20.55
CA GLU A 1050 4.17 37.47 19.37
C GLU A 1050 4.45 36.84 17.99
N GLN A 1051 5.04 35.64 17.94
CA GLN A 1051 5.26 34.93 16.69
C GLN A 1051 3.96 34.29 16.15
N LEU A 1052 3.71 34.47 14.86
CA LEU A 1052 2.70 33.72 14.09
C LEU A 1052 3.33 32.41 13.62
N VAL A 1053 2.73 31.29 14.00
CA VAL A 1053 3.24 29.94 13.71
C VAL A 1053 2.12 29.12 13.08
N ALA A 1054 2.45 28.27 12.10
CA ALA A 1054 1.48 27.33 11.55
C ALA A 1054 0.91 26.44 12.67
N PHE A 1055 -0.41 26.23 12.70
CA PHE A 1055 -1.07 25.49 13.79
C PHE A 1055 -0.45 24.12 14.05
N ARG A 1056 -0.07 23.39 13.01
CA ARG A 1056 0.64 22.08 13.12
C ARG A 1056 1.99 22.18 13.83
N GLN A 1057 2.66 23.32 13.73
CA GLN A 1057 3.95 23.58 14.36
C GLN A 1057 3.81 24.25 15.72
N LEU A 1058 2.61 24.68 16.12
CA LEU A 1058 2.38 25.41 17.36
C LEU A 1058 2.86 24.65 18.60
N GLU A 1059 2.60 23.34 18.67
CA GLU A 1059 3.02 22.50 19.80
C GLU A 1059 4.55 22.32 19.84
N ARG A 1060 5.18 22.13 18.68
CA ARG A 1060 6.65 22.11 18.55
C ARG A 1060 7.24 23.45 18.98
N HIS A 1061 6.64 24.54 18.53
CA HIS A 1061 7.04 25.89 18.89
C HIS A 1061 6.96 26.09 20.42
N HIS A 1062 5.84 25.75 21.06
CA HIS A 1062 5.68 25.84 22.53
C HIS A 1062 6.70 25.03 23.33
N ARG A 1063 7.13 23.87 22.80
CA ARG A 1063 8.07 22.97 23.49
C ARG A 1063 9.53 23.30 23.26
N LEU A 1064 9.90 23.72 22.06
CA LEU A 1064 11.31 23.78 21.64
C LEU A 1064 11.78 25.18 21.28
N GLU A 1065 10.93 26.00 20.67
CA GLU A 1065 11.35 27.25 20.00
C GLU A 1065 10.89 28.51 20.75
N CYS A 1066 9.78 28.44 21.49
CA CYS A 1066 9.21 29.58 22.18
C CYS A 1066 10.16 30.08 23.28
N VAL A 1067 10.37 31.40 23.30
CA VAL A 1067 11.18 32.10 24.30
C VAL A 1067 10.52 32.06 25.68
N ASN A 1068 9.19 32.02 25.72
CA ASN A 1068 8.40 31.94 26.95
C ASN A 1068 8.09 30.50 27.38
N ARG A 1069 8.74 29.49 26.79
CA ARG A 1069 8.57 28.10 27.20
C ARG A 1069 9.11 27.88 28.62
N VAL A 1070 8.47 26.98 29.37
CA VAL A 1070 8.92 26.60 30.71
C VAL A 1070 9.97 25.50 30.59
N VAL A 1071 11.13 25.72 31.19
CA VAL A 1071 12.25 24.76 31.22
C VAL A 1071 12.66 24.45 32.66
N VAL A 1072 13.23 23.27 32.88
CA VAL A 1072 13.90 22.90 34.14
C VAL A 1072 15.33 23.41 34.09
N CYS A 1073 15.87 23.83 35.24
CA CYS A 1073 17.28 24.19 35.35
C CYS A 1073 18.21 23.05 34.92
N ARG A 1074 19.31 23.41 34.25
CA ARG A 1074 20.32 22.46 33.74
C ARG A 1074 21.34 22.05 34.79
N GLU A 1075 21.44 22.80 35.88
CA GLU A 1075 22.42 22.54 36.94
C GLU A 1075 22.00 21.32 37.76
N PHE A 1076 22.95 20.41 37.95
CA PHE A 1076 22.71 19.18 38.69
C PHE A 1076 22.34 19.50 40.15
N GLY A 1077 21.13 19.11 40.57
CA GLY A 1077 20.58 19.42 41.89
C GLY A 1077 19.68 20.65 41.96
N CYS A 1078 19.42 21.36 40.84
CA CYS A 1078 18.39 22.40 40.78
C CYS A 1078 17.16 21.91 40.01
N GLU A 1079 16.02 21.75 40.69
CA GLU A 1079 14.75 21.29 40.08
C GLU A 1079 13.78 22.44 39.76
N GLN A 1080 14.23 23.69 39.82
CA GLN A 1080 13.35 24.84 39.59
C GLN A 1080 12.94 24.96 38.12
N LEU A 1081 11.65 25.26 37.92
CA LEU A 1081 11.05 25.59 36.63
C LEU A 1081 11.04 27.10 36.44
N TYR A 1082 11.50 27.57 35.28
CA TYR A 1082 11.48 28.99 34.92
C TYR A 1082 11.18 29.16 33.43
N ARG A 1083 10.77 30.37 33.00
CA ARG A 1083 10.63 30.67 31.58
C ARG A 1083 12.01 30.80 30.95
N PHE A 1084 12.23 30.22 29.78
CA PHE A 1084 13.55 30.26 29.13
C PHE A 1084 14.10 31.68 28.94
N ALA A 1085 13.25 32.69 28.69
CA ALA A 1085 13.62 34.10 28.68
C ALA A 1085 14.32 34.59 29.97
N GLU A 1086 13.96 34.00 31.10
CA GLU A 1086 14.41 34.35 32.46
C GLU A 1086 15.61 33.48 32.91
N GLU A 1087 16.18 32.63 32.03
CA GLU A 1087 17.29 31.71 32.36
C GLU A 1087 18.47 32.42 33.01
N ALA A 1088 18.92 33.53 32.42
CA ALA A 1088 20.05 34.29 32.94
C ALA A 1088 19.75 34.93 34.30
N GLN A 1089 18.49 35.27 34.57
CA GLN A 1089 18.07 35.78 35.87
C GLN A 1089 18.08 34.66 36.91
N HIS A 1090 17.50 33.50 36.59
CA HIS A 1090 17.48 32.34 37.48
C HIS A 1090 18.91 31.92 37.88
N LEU A 1091 19.80 31.73 36.91
CA LEU A 1091 21.19 31.30 37.17
C LEU A 1091 21.92 32.28 38.10
N ARG A 1092 21.73 33.59 37.92
CA ARG A 1092 22.41 34.61 38.74
C ARG A 1092 21.80 34.78 40.14
N THR A 1093 20.48 34.67 40.30
CA THR A 1093 19.82 35.12 41.54
C THR A 1093 19.20 33.99 42.37
N THR A 1094 18.74 32.91 41.76
CA THR A 1094 17.97 31.86 42.47
C THR A 1094 18.60 30.47 42.40
N CYS A 1095 19.46 30.18 41.42
CA CYS A 1095 20.12 28.87 41.30
C CYS A 1095 21.30 28.72 42.28
N GLU A 1096 21.08 28.07 43.43
CA GLU A 1096 22.13 27.83 44.43
C GLU A 1096 23.29 26.97 43.91
N PRO A 1097 23.06 25.86 43.16
CA PRO A 1097 24.17 25.06 42.61
C PRO A 1097 25.06 25.86 41.66
N HIS A 1098 24.47 26.73 40.83
CA HIS A 1098 25.22 27.60 39.92
C HIS A 1098 26.11 28.60 40.69
N LYS A 1099 25.54 29.29 41.68
CA LYS A 1099 26.30 30.22 42.53
C LYS A 1099 27.45 29.54 43.27
N TYR A 1100 27.21 28.33 43.78
CA TYR A 1100 28.25 27.56 44.47
C TYR A 1100 29.38 27.16 43.51
N ARG A 1101 29.03 26.76 42.28
CA ARG A 1101 30.01 26.46 41.24
C ARG A 1101 30.83 27.69 40.87
N ASP A 1102 30.19 28.84 40.67
CA ASP A 1102 30.88 30.10 40.37
C ASP A 1102 31.83 30.51 41.50
N GLU A 1103 31.41 30.34 42.76
CA GLU A 1103 32.25 30.58 43.93
C GLU A 1103 33.45 29.62 44.00
N LEU A 1104 33.28 28.34 43.66
CA LEU A 1104 34.39 27.39 43.55
C LEU A 1104 35.39 27.77 42.46
N VAL A 1105 34.89 28.17 41.28
CA VAL A 1105 35.74 28.65 40.18
C VAL A 1105 36.50 29.90 40.61
N ARG A 1106 35.84 30.84 41.29
CA ARG A 1106 36.48 32.04 41.83
C ARG A 1106 37.61 31.68 42.82
N ARG A 1107 37.33 30.85 43.83
CA ARG A 1107 38.35 30.42 44.82
C ARG A 1107 39.51 29.67 44.18
N TYR A 1108 39.25 28.86 43.16
CA TYR A 1108 40.30 28.18 42.42
C TYR A 1108 41.20 29.18 41.69
N THR A 1109 40.60 30.19 41.06
CA THR A 1109 41.31 31.27 40.36
C THR A 1109 42.16 32.11 41.33
N GLU A 1110 41.60 32.50 42.48
CA GLU A 1110 42.33 33.23 43.54
C GLU A 1110 43.54 32.44 44.05
N LYS A 1111 43.45 31.11 44.17
CA LYS A 1111 44.60 30.27 44.57
C LYS A 1111 45.71 30.19 43.52
N GLN A 1112 45.38 30.42 42.26
CA GLN A 1112 46.33 30.41 41.14
C GLN A 1112 46.94 31.79 40.85
N GLU A 1113 46.40 32.85 41.47
CA GLU A 1113 46.93 34.21 41.36
C GLU A 1113 48.39 34.27 41.83
N LEU A 1114 49.24 34.94 41.04
CA LEU A 1114 50.66 35.13 41.35
C LEU A 1114 50.82 36.28 42.34
N THR A 1115 51.60 36.05 43.39
CA THR A 1115 51.95 37.04 44.41
C THR A 1115 53.44 37.00 44.71
N ASP A 1116 54.01 38.15 45.04
CA ASP A 1116 55.42 38.26 45.43
C ASP A 1116 55.69 37.58 46.79
N CYS A 1117 56.90 37.03 46.97
CA CYS A 1117 57.32 36.42 48.22
C CYS A 1117 57.37 37.44 49.38
N ILE A 1118 56.71 37.13 50.50
CA ILE A 1118 56.63 37.99 51.70
C ILE A 1118 58.02 38.25 52.32
N LEU A 1119 58.97 37.31 52.16
CA LEU A 1119 60.34 37.44 52.64
C LEU A 1119 61.26 38.18 51.64
N ASN A 1120 60.69 38.84 50.63
CA ASN A 1120 61.37 39.65 49.61
C ASN A 1120 62.57 38.95 48.96
N CYS A 1121 62.46 37.65 48.66
CA CYS A 1121 63.49 36.91 47.90
C CYS A 1121 63.46 37.21 46.39
N GLY A 1122 62.49 38.02 45.93
CA GLY A 1122 62.32 38.42 44.52
C GLY A 1122 61.57 37.42 43.63
N GLN A 1123 61.03 36.32 44.17
CA GLN A 1123 60.26 35.34 43.40
C GLN A 1123 58.74 35.59 43.44
N GLN A 1124 58.08 35.51 42.29
CA GLN A 1124 56.61 35.50 42.13
C GLN A 1124 56.08 34.07 42.10
N LEU A 1125 55.14 33.77 42.99
CA LEU A 1125 54.63 32.43 43.19
C LEU A 1125 53.12 32.44 43.27
N GLN A 1126 52.48 31.35 42.85
CA GLN A 1126 51.04 31.21 43.03
C GLN A 1126 50.73 31.23 44.53
N LYS A 1127 49.68 31.97 44.95
CA LYS A 1127 49.29 32.12 46.36
C LYS A 1127 49.26 30.78 47.12
N ARG A 1128 48.82 29.70 46.47
CA ARG A 1128 48.79 28.35 47.06
C ARG A 1128 50.14 27.79 47.52
N PHE A 1129 51.26 28.24 46.94
CA PHE A 1129 52.62 27.76 47.25
C PHE A 1129 53.43 28.76 48.08
N LEU A 1130 52.88 29.95 48.35
CA LEU A 1130 53.58 31.03 49.03
C LEU A 1130 54.08 30.62 50.43
N THR A 1131 53.23 29.93 51.20
CA THR A 1131 53.57 29.46 52.55
C THR A 1131 54.67 28.40 52.55
N HIS A 1132 54.57 27.42 51.64
CA HIS A 1132 55.58 26.36 51.51
C HIS A 1132 56.94 26.95 51.11
N HIS A 1133 56.94 27.84 50.12
CA HIS A 1133 58.15 28.54 49.70
C HIS A 1133 58.77 29.33 50.85
N CYS A 1134 58.01 30.15 51.59
CA CYS A 1134 58.56 30.97 52.67
C CYS A 1134 59.22 30.14 53.78
N HIS A 1135 58.70 28.94 54.08
CA HIS A 1135 59.21 28.12 55.17
C HIS A 1135 60.33 27.15 54.75
N HIS A 1136 60.33 26.63 53.52
CA HIS A 1136 61.23 25.55 53.12
C HIS A 1136 62.21 25.98 52.03
N ASP A 1137 61.74 26.66 51.00
CA ASP A 1137 62.53 26.89 49.77
C ASP A 1137 63.19 28.26 49.74
N CYS A 1138 62.66 29.24 50.49
CA CYS A 1138 63.10 30.61 50.45
C CYS A 1138 64.55 30.73 50.94
N VAL A 1139 65.38 31.41 50.15
CA VAL A 1139 66.78 31.70 50.44
C VAL A 1139 66.93 32.63 51.66
N ASN A 1140 65.91 33.45 51.89
CA ASN A 1140 65.83 34.37 53.02
C ASN A 1140 65.10 33.78 54.23
N ARG A 1141 64.80 32.46 54.24
CA ARG A 1141 64.21 31.82 55.42
C ARG A 1141 65.20 31.81 56.58
N LEU A 1142 64.70 31.85 57.80
CA LEU A 1142 65.52 31.77 59.01
C LEU A 1142 65.69 30.29 59.41
N ILE A 1143 66.93 29.85 59.64
CA ILE A 1143 67.24 28.50 60.11
C ILE A 1143 68.19 28.56 61.32
N VAL A 1144 68.07 27.59 62.21
CA VAL A 1144 68.92 27.45 63.41
C VAL A 1144 70.18 26.68 63.04
N CYS A 1145 71.33 27.00 63.66
CA CYS A 1145 72.55 26.23 63.51
C CYS A 1145 72.34 24.73 63.85
N PRO A 1146 72.80 23.78 62.98
CA PRO A 1146 72.66 22.34 63.19
C PRO A 1146 73.29 21.78 64.47
N TRP A 1147 74.27 22.48 65.02
CA TRP A 1147 74.92 22.09 66.27
C TRP A 1147 74.16 22.67 67.45
N ALA A 1148 73.53 21.78 68.24
CA ALA A 1148 72.60 22.14 69.31
C ALA A 1148 73.22 22.96 70.45
N ASP A 1149 74.56 22.97 70.55
CA ASP A 1149 75.35 23.78 71.49
C ASP A 1149 75.69 25.19 70.96
N CYS A 1150 75.43 25.51 69.68
CA CYS A 1150 75.65 26.85 69.12
C CYS A 1150 74.40 27.74 69.12
N GLN A 1151 73.20 27.17 68.89
CA GLN A 1151 71.86 27.79 68.96
C GLN A 1151 71.58 29.12 68.22
N GLU A 1152 72.52 29.68 67.46
CA GLU A 1152 72.26 30.90 66.67
C GLU A 1152 71.29 30.65 65.51
N THR A 1153 70.40 31.63 65.25
CA THR A 1153 69.51 31.65 64.09
C THR A 1153 70.08 32.55 63.02
N VAL A 1154 70.24 32.01 61.82
CA VAL A 1154 70.84 32.70 60.68
C VAL A 1154 69.93 32.56 59.46
N VAL A 1155 70.05 33.51 58.54
CA VAL A 1155 69.36 33.40 57.25
C VAL A 1155 69.96 32.23 56.48
N ALA A 1156 69.14 31.43 55.81
CA ALA A 1156 69.55 30.15 55.27
C ALA A 1156 70.77 30.20 54.33
N HIS A 1157 70.88 31.23 53.50
CA HIS A 1157 72.05 31.41 52.63
C HIS A 1157 73.36 31.72 53.40
N ALA A 1158 73.27 32.24 54.62
CA ALA A 1158 74.41 32.56 55.47
C ALA A 1158 74.81 31.39 56.41
N LEU A 1159 74.14 30.23 56.32
CA LEU A 1159 74.43 29.10 57.21
C LEU A 1159 75.81 28.48 56.95
N GLU A 1160 76.24 28.36 55.68
CA GLU A 1160 77.56 27.78 55.37
C GLU A 1160 78.69 28.65 55.91
N THR A 1161 78.57 29.98 55.77
CA THR A 1161 79.53 30.92 56.33
C THR A 1161 79.56 30.83 57.85
N HIS A 1162 78.40 30.73 58.49
CA HIS A 1162 78.30 30.52 59.93
C HIS A 1162 78.99 29.21 60.36
N LEU A 1163 78.68 28.07 59.73
CA LEU A 1163 79.30 26.77 60.02
C LEU A 1163 80.81 26.74 59.74
N ALA A 1164 81.31 27.50 58.77
CA ALA A 1164 82.72 27.47 58.43
C ALA A 1164 83.59 28.33 59.36
N ARG A 1165 83.10 29.50 59.79
CA ARG A 1165 83.95 30.54 60.41
C ARG A 1165 83.47 31.02 61.78
N GLU A 1166 82.18 30.92 62.06
CA GLU A 1166 81.56 31.61 63.20
C GLU A 1166 80.95 30.63 64.20
N CYS A 1167 80.81 29.34 63.84
CA CYS A 1167 80.18 28.32 64.67
C CYS A 1167 81.08 27.88 65.83
N GLN A 1168 80.61 28.12 67.06
CA GLN A 1168 81.35 27.88 68.31
C GLN A 1168 81.02 26.52 68.97
N SER A 1169 80.58 25.51 68.20
CA SER A 1169 80.20 24.19 68.73
C SER A 1169 81.40 23.36 69.20
N GLN A 1170 81.43 23.05 70.50
CA GLN A 1170 82.45 22.21 71.13
C GLN A 1170 82.31 20.74 70.72
N THR A 1171 81.07 20.30 70.49
CA THR A 1171 80.76 18.92 70.09
C THR A 1171 81.36 18.58 68.73
N ARG A 1172 81.31 19.52 67.79
CA ARG A 1172 81.89 19.37 66.44
C ARG A 1172 83.41 19.21 66.47
N GLU A 1173 84.09 19.96 67.33
CA GLU A 1173 85.55 19.85 67.47
C GLU A 1173 85.96 18.48 68.04
N ALA A 1174 85.25 18.00 69.07
CA ALA A 1174 85.51 16.70 69.67
C ALA A 1174 85.27 15.53 68.69
N GLN A 1175 84.23 15.61 67.87
CA GLN A 1175 83.91 14.56 66.90
C GLN A 1175 84.97 14.45 65.78
N ARG A 1176 85.54 15.58 65.34
CA ARG A 1176 86.66 15.58 64.39
C ARG A 1176 87.88 14.83 64.93
N GLN A 1177 88.15 14.95 66.24
CA GLN A 1177 89.27 14.25 66.88
C GLN A 1177 89.00 12.73 67.02
N LEU A 1178 87.77 12.33 67.36
CA LEU A 1178 87.40 10.92 67.52
C LEU A 1178 87.47 10.12 66.21
N VAL A 1179 87.05 10.71 65.09
CA VAL A 1179 87.13 10.05 63.77
C VAL A 1179 88.59 9.78 63.38
N ALA A 1180 89.51 10.69 63.72
CA ALA A 1180 90.93 10.49 63.49
C ALA A 1180 91.47 9.28 64.29
N ASN A 1181 90.97 9.07 65.52
CA ASN A 1181 91.40 7.96 66.38
C ASN A 1181 90.77 6.61 66.01
N ALA A 1182 89.50 6.58 65.58
CA ALA A 1182 88.81 5.34 65.17
C ALA A 1182 89.46 4.69 63.93
N ARG A 1183 89.89 5.51 62.96
CA ARG A 1183 90.59 5.01 61.76
C ARG A 1183 91.88 4.26 62.09
N ARG A 1184 92.55 4.60 63.21
CA ARG A 1184 93.75 3.88 63.66
C ARG A 1184 93.45 2.48 64.20
N ARG A 1185 92.27 2.25 64.78
CA ARG A 1185 91.92 0.97 65.43
C ARG A 1185 91.39 -0.09 64.46
N GLN A 1186 90.77 0.31 63.36
CA GLN A 1186 90.25 -0.64 62.36
C GLN A 1186 91.38 -1.44 61.70
N ALA A 1187 92.53 -0.81 61.43
CA ALA A 1187 93.67 -1.46 60.80
C ALA A 1187 94.28 -2.63 61.61
N ALA A 1188 94.03 -2.69 62.93
CA ALA A 1188 94.60 -3.73 63.80
C ALA A 1188 93.78 -5.03 63.86
N LYS A 1189 92.52 -5.03 63.36
CA LYS A 1189 91.57 -6.14 63.55
C LYS A 1189 91.54 -7.14 62.39
N ASP A 1190 92.07 -6.77 61.23
CA ASP A 1190 91.95 -7.56 59.99
C ASP A 1190 92.89 -8.79 59.92
N SER A 1191 93.45 -9.29 61.04
CA SER A 1191 94.56 -10.26 61.04
C SER A 1191 94.31 -11.68 61.63
N ALA A 1192 93.11 -12.09 62.07
CA ALA A 1192 92.91 -13.44 62.64
C ALA A 1192 91.49 -14.08 62.49
N VAL A 1193 91.36 -15.09 61.59
CA VAL A 1193 90.26 -16.09 61.47
C VAL A 1193 90.88 -17.39 60.91
N PRO A 1194 90.41 -18.60 61.28
CA PRO A 1194 89.97 -19.53 60.23
C PRO A 1194 88.73 -20.40 60.56
N GLU A 1195 88.04 -20.79 59.47
CA GLU A 1195 87.43 -22.09 59.19
C GLU A 1195 86.19 -22.56 59.98
N GLU A 1196 85.00 -22.28 59.42
CA GLU A 1196 83.81 -23.14 59.60
C GLU A 1196 82.99 -23.20 58.29
N ALA A 1197 83.72 -23.23 57.19
CA ALA A 1197 83.18 -23.09 55.84
C ALA A 1197 82.62 -24.43 55.31
N ASP A 1198 83.31 -25.57 55.39
CA ASP A 1198 83.04 -26.64 54.41
C ASP A 1198 81.86 -27.62 54.62
N LYS A 1199 80.78 -27.18 55.29
CA LYS A 1199 79.44 -27.68 54.93
C LYS A 1199 78.85 -26.92 53.73
N GLU A 1200 79.72 -26.22 52.98
CA GLU A 1200 79.88 -26.03 51.50
C GLU A 1200 79.55 -27.27 50.62
N LYS A 1201 78.73 -28.18 51.16
CA LYS A 1201 78.19 -29.43 50.65
C LYS A 1201 76.82 -29.17 50.06
N ALA A 1202 76.79 -28.96 48.74
CA ALA A 1202 76.01 -29.80 47.82
C ALA A 1202 74.65 -30.37 48.27
N MET A 1203 73.84 -29.59 49.00
CA MET A 1203 72.40 -29.48 48.74
C MET A 1203 72.15 -28.48 47.57
N GLN A 1204 73.23 -28.21 46.81
CA GLN A 1204 73.37 -27.57 45.51
C GLN A 1204 73.05 -28.60 44.41
N GLN A 1205 72.30 -28.17 43.40
CA GLN A 1205 71.89 -28.92 42.20
C GLN A 1205 70.61 -29.75 42.37
N ASP A 1206 69.47 -29.10 42.69
CA ASP A 1206 68.21 -29.19 41.91
C ASP A 1206 67.12 -28.26 42.50
N ARG A 1207 67.27 -26.96 42.25
CA ARG A 1207 66.14 -26.10 41.88
C ARG A 1207 66.70 -24.78 41.39
N ALA A 1208 66.99 -24.80 40.09
CA ALA A 1208 67.30 -23.68 39.23
C ALA A 1208 68.57 -22.93 39.67
N ASP A 1209 69.72 -23.34 39.16
CA ASP A 1209 70.04 -23.46 37.71
C ASP A 1209 69.70 -22.20 36.92
#